data_AF-B8BLW6-F1
#
_entry.id   AF-B8BLW6-F1
#
_cell.length_a   1.000
_cell.length_b   1.000
_cell.length_c   1.000
_cell.angle_alpha   90.00
_cell.angle_beta   90.00
_cell.angle_gamma   90.00
#
_symmetry.space_group_name_H-M   'P 1'
#
loop_
_entity.id
_entity.type
_entity.pdbx_description
1 polymer ?
#
loop_
_entity_poly.entity_id
_entity_poly.type
_entity_poly.pdbx_seq_one_letter_code
_entity_poly.pdbx_strand_id
1 'polypeptide(L)'
;MSTSCSSSGALRAAATKALLLVVFVSLSRPFPCTARDSLLRGASIAVEDHATDVLLSPDGTFACGFYGVSPTVFTFSVWFARAADRAVVWSANRARPVHSKRSRLKLSGRRGALVLTDYDGEVVWNSTVRASATAARARLPDSGNLAIEDGSGNVLWQSFDHPTDTLLPTQRIAAGEAMVSADKLLAAGFYSFRFSDYAMLSLVYDNHEMSSIYWPNPYYSYWQNSRKIYNFTREAFFDASGHFSSSDNATFGAADLGKNVAVRRRLTLDTDGNLRLYSLDEVAGTWLVSWMAFSNPCIIHGVCGANAVCLYSPAPVCVCAPGYARADPSDWSRGCRPTFNSGDGGGRPRAMKLVALPHTDFWGFDINSSENLSLDECSTRCMSEPSCVVFQYKQGKGECYPKSLMFNGRTFPGLPGTAYLKVPADLDMPEIHIHHCRMRWHELTGVLAQCLECVIEQNYVELRNGTRNFQSEIGRGGSGVVYKGILDDERTVAIKVLQDVKQSEDVFQAELSVIGRIYHMNLVRMWGFCSEGIHRILVYEYIENGSLAKVLFQGRDSGMFLGWKQRFNIALGVAKGLAYLHNECLEWIIHCDMKPENILLDEDMEPKITDFGLSKLLNRDGSGSDMSWIRGTRGYMAPEWVSSLPITEKVDVYSYGVVLLELVKGVRISDWVLDGKEELEAELRSVVKMVVSKLESNMESLVADLMDDRLHGEFNHLQARLLMQLAVSCLEENKNKRPTMKYIVQMLISAEDDAHAFT
;
A
#
# COMPACT_ATOMS: atom_id res chain seq x y z
N MET A 1 -76.85 -28.83 12.17
CA MET A 1 -77.88 -28.03 12.87
C MET A 1 -77.15 -26.87 13.52
N SER A 2 -77.18 -25.72 12.84
CA SER A 2 -77.96 -24.51 13.23
C SER A 2 -77.20 -23.69 14.28
N THR A 3 -76.40 -22.68 13.86
CA THR A 3 -76.76 -21.23 13.75
C THR A 3 -76.89 -20.56 15.13
N SER A 4 -76.44 -19.35 15.45
CA SER A 4 -76.01 -18.11 14.74
C SER A 4 -75.72 -17.08 15.88
N CYS A 5 -74.65 -16.28 15.93
CA CYS A 5 -74.32 -15.05 15.19
C CYS A 5 -74.48 -13.74 16.04
N SER A 6 -73.61 -12.78 15.71
CA SER A 6 -73.59 -11.31 15.97
C SER A 6 -73.10 -10.80 17.35
N SER A 7 -72.42 -9.66 17.51
CA SER A 7 -71.60 -8.78 16.65
C SER A 7 -71.03 -7.62 17.48
N SER A 8 -69.91 -7.05 16.99
CA SER A 8 -69.48 -5.63 17.00
C SER A 8 -68.61 -5.06 18.14
N GLY A 9 -67.58 -4.28 17.74
CA GLY A 9 -66.87 -3.28 18.56
C GLY A 9 -65.35 -3.19 18.30
N ALA A 10 -64.90 -2.24 17.48
CA ALA A 10 -63.53 -2.08 16.97
C ALA A 10 -62.62 -1.18 17.83
N LEU A 11 -61.29 -1.36 17.75
CA LEU A 11 -60.31 -0.27 17.57
C LEU A 11 -58.90 -0.81 17.17
N ARG A 12 -58.44 -0.42 15.96
CA ARG A 12 -57.09 0.01 15.48
C ARG A 12 -55.83 -0.60 16.13
N ALA A 13 -54.74 -1.01 15.47
CA ALA A 13 -54.05 -0.66 14.21
C ALA A 13 -52.86 -1.68 14.05
N ALA A 14 -52.17 -1.98 12.94
CA ALA A 14 -52.15 -1.61 11.52
C ALA A 14 -51.36 -2.75 10.80
N ALA A 15 -51.94 -3.37 9.77
CA ALA A 15 -51.61 -3.23 8.33
C ALA A 15 -50.22 -3.79 7.92
N THR A 16 -50.12 -5.04 7.44
CA THR A 16 -50.28 -5.49 6.04
C THR A 16 -49.26 -4.90 5.06
N LYS A 17 -48.33 -5.73 4.56
CA LYS A 17 -47.81 -5.62 3.19
C LYS A 17 -47.66 -7.02 2.58
N ALA A 18 -48.62 -7.35 1.72
CA ALA A 18 -48.43 -8.33 0.66
C ALA A 18 -47.35 -7.77 -0.29
N LEU A 19 -46.28 -8.53 -0.51
CA LEU A 19 -45.24 -8.16 -1.46
C LEU A 19 -45.68 -8.62 -2.85
N LEU A 20 -45.88 -7.66 -3.75
CA LEU A 20 -46.00 -7.87 -5.18
C LEU A 20 -44.77 -8.65 -5.68
N LEU A 21 -45.03 -9.73 -6.40
CA LEU A 21 -44.06 -10.37 -7.30
C LEU A 21 -43.75 -9.38 -8.43
N VAL A 22 -42.80 -8.47 -8.20
CA VAL A 22 -42.16 -7.72 -9.29
C VAL A 22 -41.10 -8.65 -9.85
N VAL A 23 -41.45 -9.31 -10.96
CA VAL A 23 -40.48 -9.92 -11.86
C VAL A 23 -39.58 -8.78 -12.34
N PHE A 24 -38.41 -8.61 -11.72
CA PHE A 24 -37.30 -7.90 -12.36
C PHE A 24 -36.81 -8.81 -13.49
N VAL A 25 -37.52 -8.75 -14.62
CA VAL A 25 -36.86 -8.94 -15.91
C VAL A 25 -35.82 -7.84 -15.91
N SER A 26 -34.56 -8.20 -15.69
CA SER A 26 -33.42 -7.39 -16.09
C SER A 26 -33.61 -7.11 -17.57
N LEU A 27 -34.27 -5.99 -17.87
CA LEU A 27 -34.17 -5.33 -19.16
C LEU A 27 -32.72 -4.91 -19.29
N SER A 28 -31.86 -5.86 -19.67
CA SER A 28 -30.79 -5.58 -20.62
C SER A 28 -31.48 -5.01 -21.85
N ARG A 29 -31.83 -3.72 -21.79
CA ARG A 29 -32.08 -2.96 -22.99
C ARG A 29 -30.76 -3.01 -23.74
N PRO A 30 -30.66 -3.67 -24.90
CA PRO A 30 -29.52 -3.39 -25.77
C PRO A 30 -29.64 -1.91 -26.07
N PHE A 31 -28.65 -1.08 -25.75
CA PHE A 31 -28.61 0.31 -26.20
C PHE A 31 -28.82 0.30 -27.73
N PRO A 32 -29.98 0.69 -28.28
CA PRO A 32 -30.13 0.85 -29.70
C PRO A 32 -29.98 2.36 -29.93
N CYS A 33 -28.76 2.85 -29.72
CA CYS A 33 -28.42 4.18 -30.16
C CYS A 33 -27.07 4.01 -30.84
N THR A 34 -27.06 4.10 -32.17
CA THR A 34 -25.85 4.41 -32.93
C THR A 34 -25.01 5.38 -32.11
N ALA A 35 -23.78 4.97 -31.73
CA ALA A 35 -22.90 5.79 -30.92
C ALA A 35 -22.83 7.19 -31.54
N ARG A 36 -23.33 8.20 -30.81
CA ARG A 36 -23.21 9.58 -31.25
C ARG A 36 -21.81 10.04 -30.88
N ASP A 37 -20.86 9.78 -31.77
CA ASP A 37 -19.46 10.13 -31.58
C ASP A 37 -19.19 11.62 -31.80
N SER A 38 -20.18 12.39 -32.27
CA SER A 38 -19.98 13.76 -32.70
C SER A 38 -21.11 14.75 -32.37
N LEU A 39 -20.70 16.00 -32.17
CA LEU A 39 -21.54 17.18 -31.96
C LEU A 39 -21.38 18.12 -33.17
N LEU A 40 -22.46 18.29 -33.93
CA LEU A 40 -22.45 19.15 -35.12
C LEU A 40 -22.45 20.63 -34.77
N ARG A 41 -21.95 21.47 -35.70
CA ARG A 41 -21.93 22.92 -35.56
C ARG A 41 -23.33 23.47 -35.23
N GLY A 42 -23.40 24.33 -34.22
CA GLY A 42 -24.63 24.95 -33.75
C GLY A 42 -25.39 24.13 -32.70
N ALA A 43 -25.11 22.82 -32.58
CA ALA A 43 -25.71 21.96 -31.56
C ALA A 43 -25.13 22.25 -30.17
N SER A 44 -25.89 21.86 -29.14
CA SER A 44 -25.52 22.02 -27.75
C SER A 44 -25.96 20.81 -26.92
N ILE A 45 -25.21 20.53 -25.86
CA ILE A 45 -25.56 19.59 -24.80
C ILE A 45 -25.96 20.42 -23.58
N ALA A 46 -27.07 20.09 -22.94
CA ALA A 46 -27.53 20.71 -21.71
C ALA A 46 -27.19 19.85 -20.49
N VAL A 47 -26.86 20.48 -19.36
CA VAL A 47 -26.53 19.75 -18.13
C VAL A 47 -27.72 18.95 -17.59
N GLU A 48 -28.94 19.39 -17.84
CA GLU A 48 -30.16 18.66 -17.47
C GLU A 48 -30.27 17.31 -18.19
N ASP A 49 -29.68 17.19 -19.38
CA ASP A 49 -29.70 15.99 -20.21
C ASP A 49 -28.45 15.11 -20.00
N HIS A 50 -27.64 15.36 -18.96
CA HIS A 50 -26.35 14.69 -18.72
C HIS A 50 -26.41 13.16 -18.68
N ALA A 51 -27.56 12.57 -18.35
CA ALA A 51 -27.75 11.12 -18.32
C ALA A 51 -28.00 10.50 -19.70
N THR A 52 -28.43 11.30 -20.69
CA THR A 52 -28.90 10.81 -21.99
C THR A 52 -28.19 11.41 -23.19
N ASP A 53 -27.70 12.66 -23.09
CA ASP A 53 -26.99 13.36 -24.16
C ASP A 53 -25.47 13.37 -23.89
N VAL A 54 -24.87 12.21 -24.14
CA VAL A 54 -23.43 11.95 -23.97
C VAL A 54 -22.86 11.49 -25.31
N LEU A 55 -21.68 12.01 -25.67
CA LEU A 55 -20.94 11.51 -26.82
C LEU A 55 -20.25 10.20 -26.45
N LEU A 56 -20.37 9.17 -27.27
CA LEU A 56 -19.73 7.87 -27.06
C LEU A 56 -18.75 7.60 -28.20
N SER A 57 -17.54 7.12 -27.86
CA SER A 57 -16.61 6.65 -28.88
C SER A 57 -17.22 5.46 -29.65
N PRO A 58 -16.87 5.28 -30.93
CA PRO A 58 -17.37 4.15 -31.73
C PRO A 58 -17.26 2.77 -31.07
N ASP A 59 -16.17 2.51 -30.35
CA ASP A 59 -15.94 1.25 -29.62
C ASP A 59 -16.57 1.20 -28.21
N GLY A 60 -17.18 2.30 -27.77
CA GLY A 60 -17.79 2.43 -26.44
C GLY A 60 -16.79 2.52 -25.28
N THR A 61 -15.49 2.71 -25.53
CA THR A 61 -14.48 2.84 -24.48
C THR A 61 -14.59 4.17 -23.75
N PHE A 62 -14.77 5.26 -24.50
CA PHE A 62 -14.78 6.62 -23.96
C PHE A 62 -16.15 7.26 -24.10
N ALA A 63 -16.48 8.07 -23.11
CA ALA A 63 -17.66 8.92 -23.10
C ALA A 63 -17.26 10.37 -22.83
N CYS A 64 -18.01 11.32 -23.38
CA CYS A 64 -17.79 12.75 -23.19
C CYS A 64 -19.11 13.50 -23.00
N GLY A 65 -19.18 14.31 -21.95
CA GLY A 65 -20.43 14.96 -21.55
C GLY A 65 -20.31 15.70 -20.22
N PHE A 66 -21.46 16.07 -19.65
CA PHE A 66 -21.52 16.58 -18.29
C PHE A 66 -21.33 15.44 -17.28
N TYR A 67 -20.32 15.57 -16.43
CA TYR A 67 -19.94 14.60 -15.41
C TYR A 67 -20.28 15.17 -14.03
N GLY A 68 -21.03 14.40 -13.24
CA GLY A 68 -21.50 14.83 -11.92
C GLY A 68 -20.42 14.69 -10.86
N VAL A 69 -20.04 15.81 -10.24
CA VAL A 69 -19.12 15.85 -9.09
C VAL A 69 -19.91 15.73 -7.78
N SER A 70 -21.03 16.44 -7.73
CA SER A 70 -22.01 16.40 -6.65
C SER A 70 -23.40 16.65 -7.24
N PRO A 71 -24.49 16.52 -6.46
CA PRO A 71 -25.84 16.76 -6.97
C PRO A 71 -26.05 18.14 -7.63
N THR A 72 -25.23 19.14 -7.28
CA THR A 72 -25.35 20.51 -7.79
C THR A 72 -24.20 20.96 -8.67
N VAL A 73 -23.11 20.19 -8.79
CA VAL A 73 -21.84 20.61 -9.40
C VAL A 73 -21.42 19.61 -10.48
N PHE A 74 -21.13 20.12 -11.67
CA PHE A 74 -20.77 19.34 -12.85
C PHE A 74 -19.52 19.89 -13.54
N THR A 75 -18.77 19.00 -14.18
CA THR A 75 -17.71 19.35 -15.13
C THR A 75 -18.08 18.85 -16.52
N PHE A 76 -17.49 19.43 -17.56
CA PHE A 76 -17.55 18.83 -18.89
C PHE A 76 -16.27 18.03 -19.12
N SER A 77 -16.40 16.71 -19.26
CA SER A 77 -15.28 15.78 -19.11
C SER A 77 -15.31 14.65 -20.13
N VAL A 78 -14.16 14.02 -20.33
CA VAL A 78 -14.00 12.72 -21.01
C VAL A 78 -13.64 11.67 -19.96
N TRP A 79 -14.25 10.48 -20.03
CA TRP A 79 -14.01 9.39 -19.09
C TRP A 79 -14.09 8.01 -19.76
N PHE A 80 -13.56 6.99 -19.09
CA PHE A 80 -13.76 5.59 -19.49
C PHE A 80 -15.19 5.17 -19.18
N ALA A 81 -15.98 4.87 -20.21
CA ALA A 81 -17.41 4.60 -20.09
C ALA A 81 -17.72 3.26 -19.42
N ARG A 82 -16.82 2.27 -19.58
CA ARG A 82 -16.98 0.90 -19.07
C ARG A 82 -16.26 0.63 -17.75
N ALA A 83 -15.43 1.55 -17.27
CA ALA A 83 -14.79 1.41 -15.96
C ALA A 83 -15.81 1.62 -14.84
N ALA A 84 -15.72 0.83 -13.77
CA ALA A 84 -16.64 0.87 -12.64
C ALA A 84 -16.66 2.25 -11.95
N ASP A 85 -15.48 2.88 -11.85
CA ASP A 85 -15.31 4.22 -11.28
C ASP A 85 -15.60 5.35 -12.28
N ARG A 86 -15.91 5.04 -13.55
CA ARG A 86 -16.01 6.00 -14.65
C ARG A 86 -14.86 7.01 -14.64
N ALA A 87 -13.63 6.51 -14.51
CA ALA A 87 -12.39 7.26 -14.49
C ALA A 87 -12.33 8.40 -15.51
N VAL A 88 -12.30 9.64 -15.03
CA VAL A 88 -12.10 10.86 -15.84
C VAL A 88 -10.65 10.92 -16.32
N VAL A 89 -10.45 11.33 -17.57
CA VAL A 89 -9.13 11.43 -18.22
C VAL A 89 -8.83 12.84 -18.73
N TRP A 90 -9.87 13.67 -18.88
CA TRP A 90 -9.76 15.06 -19.28
C TRP A 90 -10.99 15.86 -18.84
N SER A 91 -10.82 17.14 -18.52
CA SER A 91 -11.92 18.06 -18.19
C SER A 91 -11.65 19.46 -18.74
N ALA A 92 -12.69 20.08 -19.32
CA ALA A 92 -12.57 21.39 -19.96
C ALA A 92 -12.12 22.50 -19.01
N ASN A 93 -12.69 22.58 -17.81
CA ASN A 93 -12.25 23.51 -16.78
C ASN A 93 -12.55 22.96 -15.39
N ARG A 94 -11.64 22.13 -14.87
CA ARG A 94 -11.77 21.50 -13.55
C ARG A 94 -11.85 22.51 -12.38
N ALA A 95 -11.14 23.64 -12.50
CA ALA A 95 -11.04 24.64 -11.44
C ALA A 95 -12.29 25.52 -11.31
N ARG A 96 -13.13 25.56 -12.35
CA ARG A 96 -14.40 26.29 -12.36
C ARG A 96 -15.51 25.37 -12.88
N PRO A 97 -16.03 24.45 -12.05
CA PRO A 97 -17.16 23.61 -12.43
C PRO A 97 -18.43 24.45 -12.62
N VAL A 98 -19.44 23.86 -13.25
CA VAL A 98 -20.71 24.51 -13.57
C VAL A 98 -21.86 23.96 -12.71
N HIS A 99 -22.94 24.73 -12.61
CA HIS A 99 -24.13 24.36 -11.87
C HIS A 99 -24.93 23.26 -12.59
N SER A 100 -25.66 22.44 -11.82
CA SER A 100 -26.58 21.39 -12.30
C SER A 100 -27.79 21.87 -13.14
N LYS A 101 -27.91 23.17 -13.41
CA LYS A 101 -29.07 23.76 -14.09
C LYS A 101 -28.61 24.87 -15.02
N ARG A 102 -29.22 24.95 -16.20
CA ARG A 102 -29.02 25.97 -17.24
C ARG A 102 -27.61 26.04 -17.85
N SER A 103 -26.65 25.26 -17.35
CA SER A 103 -25.31 25.17 -17.91
C SER A 103 -25.31 24.35 -19.20
N ARG A 104 -24.51 24.78 -20.18
CA ARG A 104 -24.57 24.26 -21.56
C ARG A 104 -23.19 24.23 -22.20
N LEU A 105 -22.92 23.18 -22.96
CA LEU A 105 -21.81 23.13 -23.89
C LEU A 105 -22.34 23.31 -25.30
N LYS A 106 -21.78 24.24 -26.07
CA LYS A 106 -22.22 24.52 -27.45
C LYS A 106 -21.04 24.57 -28.39
N LEU A 107 -21.17 23.94 -29.56
CA LEU A 107 -20.28 24.21 -30.69
C LEU A 107 -20.77 25.46 -31.41
N SER A 108 -20.12 26.59 -31.18
CA SER A 108 -20.58 27.91 -31.64
C SER A 108 -20.84 27.96 -33.14
N GLY A 109 -22.03 28.42 -33.53
CA GLY A 109 -22.40 28.64 -34.93
C GLY A 109 -21.54 29.72 -35.61
N ARG A 110 -20.96 30.65 -34.84
CA ARG A 110 -20.01 31.66 -35.32
C ARG A 110 -18.59 31.23 -34.94
N ARG A 111 -17.75 30.93 -35.93
CA ARG A 111 -16.32 30.55 -35.80
C ARG A 111 -16.01 29.15 -35.24
N GLY A 112 -17.00 28.39 -34.75
CA GLY A 112 -16.82 26.94 -34.52
C GLY A 112 -16.04 26.52 -33.26
N ALA A 113 -15.93 27.39 -32.24
CA ALA A 113 -15.35 27.02 -30.95
C ALA A 113 -16.36 26.24 -30.08
N LEU A 114 -15.90 25.26 -29.31
CA LEU A 114 -16.63 24.72 -28.17
C LEU A 114 -16.67 25.76 -27.06
N VAL A 115 -17.85 26.06 -26.52
CA VAL A 115 -18.06 27.06 -25.48
C VAL A 115 -18.90 26.42 -24.36
N LEU A 116 -18.38 26.46 -23.14
CA LEU A 116 -19.06 26.03 -21.93
C LEU A 116 -19.56 27.27 -21.17
N THR A 117 -20.87 27.34 -20.93
CA THR A 117 -21.50 28.42 -20.16
C THR A 117 -22.17 27.89 -18.90
N ASP A 118 -22.17 28.70 -17.84
CA ASP A 118 -22.86 28.37 -16.58
C ASP A 118 -24.32 28.86 -16.54
N TYR A 119 -25.01 28.66 -15.41
CA TYR A 119 -26.43 28.94 -15.23
C TYR A 119 -26.86 30.40 -15.45
N ASP A 120 -25.92 31.34 -15.28
CA ASP A 120 -26.06 32.77 -15.49
C ASP A 120 -25.72 33.21 -16.94
N GLY A 121 -25.20 32.29 -17.76
CA GLY A 121 -24.75 32.55 -19.12
C GLY A 121 -23.29 32.97 -19.24
N GLU A 122 -22.55 33.06 -18.12
CA GLU A 122 -21.13 33.37 -18.14
C GLU A 122 -20.33 32.26 -18.83
N VAL A 123 -19.35 32.65 -19.65
CA VAL A 123 -18.46 31.70 -20.31
C VAL A 123 -17.42 31.23 -19.29
N VAL A 124 -17.50 29.94 -18.95
CA VAL A 124 -16.59 29.28 -18.01
C VAL A 124 -15.37 28.75 -18.72
N TRP A 125 -15.53 28.31 -19.96
CA TRP A 125 -14.44 27.78 -20.78
C TRP A 125 -14.77 27.88 -22.27
N ASN A 126 -13.75 28.02 -23.11
CA ASN A 126 -13.90 27.85 -24.56
C ASN A 126 -12.63 27.24 -25.17
N SER A 127 -12.79 26.56 -26.31
CA SER A 127 -11.67 26.11 -27.13
C SER A 127 -11.13 27.27 -27.96
N THR A 128 -9.83 27.55 -27.90
CA THR A 128 -9.19 28.57 -28.74
C THR A 128 -8.95 28.02 -30.16
N VAL A 129 -9.83 28.36 -31.09
CA VAL A 129 -9.71 27.98 -32.52
C VAL A 129 -9.18 29.16 -33.33
N ARG A 130 -8.31 28.91 -34.34
CA ARG A 130 -7.79 29.96 -35.24
C ARG A 130 -8.92 30.73 -35.92
N ALA A 131 -8.79 32.05 -35.98
CA ALA A 131 -9.85 32.95 -36.45
C ALA A 131 -10.33 32.72 -37.91
N SER A 132 -9.52 32.08 -38.75
CA SER A 132 -9.84 31.76 -40.15
C SER A 132 -10.48 30.39 -40.36
N ALA A 133 -10.51 29.52 -39.35
CA ALA A 133 -11.01 28.15 -39.50
C ALA A 133 -12.54 28.07 -39.32
N THR A 134 -13.19 27.17 -40.06
CA THR A 134 -14.62 26.89 -39.93
C THR A 134 -14.83 25.46 -39.47
N ALA A 135 -15.10 25.28 -38.18
CA ALA A 135 -15.41 23.96 -37.63
C ALA A 135 -16.74 23.41 -38.18
N ALA A 136 -16.76 22.11 -38.45
CA ALA A 136 -17.96 21.38 -38.86
C ALA A 136 -18.55 20.57 -37.69
N ARG A 137 -17.69 19.93 -36.88
CA ARG A 137 -18.10 19.06 -35.77
C ARG A 137 -17.04 18.99 -34.67
N ALA A 138 -17.45 18.62 -33.47
CA ALA A 138 -16.57 18.08 -32.43
C ALA A 138 -16.77 16.56 -32.38
N ARG A 139 -15.71 15.77 -32.30
CA ARG A 139 -15.74 14.30 -32.39
C ARG A 139 -14.93 13.65 -31.27
N LEU A 140 -15.43 12.53 -30.74
CA LEU A 140 -14.75 11.67 -29.77
C LEU A 140 -14.39 10.32 -30.42
N PRO A 141 -13.13 10.11 -30.83
CA PRO A 141 -12.63 8.83 -31.33
C PRO A 141 -12.29 7.84 -30.19
N ASP A 142 -11.99 6.60 -30.56
CA ASP A 142 -11.62 5.50 -29.62
C ASP A 142 -10.31 5.74 -28.86
N SER A 143 -9.53 6.75 -29.23
CA SER A 143 -8.35 7.19 -28.47
C SER A 143 -8.71 8.04 -27.24
N GLY A 144 -9.95 8.54 -27.16
CA GLY A 144 -10.38 9.49 -26.12
C GLY A 144 -10.04 10.95 -26.45
N ASN A 145 -9.41 11.24 -27.59
CA ASN A 145 -9.06 12.61 -27.99
C ASN A 145 -10.26 13.40 -28.52
N LEU A 146 -10.94 14.16 -27.66
CA LEU A 146 -11.98 15.08 -28.10
C LEU A 146 -11.39 16.16 -29.02
N ALA A 147 -11.76 16.14 -30.30
CA ALA A 147 -11.21 17.03 -31.32
C ALA A 147 -12.30 17.83 -32.03
N ILE A 148 -12.01 19.09 -32.36
CA ILE A 148 -12.83 19.91 -33.26
C ILE A 148 -12.25 19.77 -34.66
N GLU A 149 -13.08 19.38 -35.62
CA GLU A 149 -12.69 19.13 -37.01
C GLU A 149 -13.39 20.11 -37.98
N ASP A 150 -12.70 20.48 -39.06
CA ASP A 150 -13.31 21.16 -40.21
C ASP A 150 -14.10 20.19 -41.11
N GLY A 151 -14.69 20.70 -42.20
CA GLY A 151 -15.47 19.88 -43.14
C GLY A 151 -14.64 18.84 -43.92
N SER A 152 -13.32 18.95 -43.91
CA SER A 152 -12.38 18.02 -44.53
C SER A 152 -11.80 17.01 -43.53
N GLY A 153 -12.13 17.12 -42.24
CA GLY A 153 -11.62 16.26 -41.18
C GLY A 153 -10.27 16.72 -40.60
N ASN A 154 -9.80 17.93 -40.92
CA ASN A 154 -8.59 18.46 -40.30
C ASN A 154 -8.88 18.89 -38.86
N VAL A 155 -8.00 18.51 -37.94
CA VAL A 155 -8.09 18.88 -36.52
C VAL A 155 -7.75 20.37 -36.36
N LEU A 156 -8.71 21.13 -35.83
CA LEU A 156 -8.59 22.56 -35.54
C LEU A 156 -8.23 22.85 -34.07
N TRP A 157 -8.61 21.93 -33.18
CA TRP A 157 -8.32 21.94 -31.74
C TRP A 157 -8.49 20.52 -31.21
N GLN A 158 -7.73 20.13 -30.19
CA GLN A 158 -7.84 18.82 -29.58
C GLN A 158 -7.57 18.84 -28.08
N SER A 159 -8.28 18.00 -27.32
CA SER A 159 -8.09 17.84 -25.88
C SER A 159 -6.71 17.33 -25.49
N PHE A 160 -6.08 16.54 -26.38
CA PHE A 160 -4.76 15.94 -26.13
C PHE A 160 -3.65 16.98 -25.94
N ASP A 161 -3.82 18.19 -26.50
CA ASP A 161 -2.87 19.31 -26.33
C ASP A 161 -3.02 20.00 -24.97
N HIS A 162 -4.01 19.63 -24.16
CA HIS A 162 -4.34 20.26 -22.89
C HIS A 162 -4.61 19.21 -21.80
N PRO A 163 -3.58 18.43 -21.37
CA PRO A 163 -3.75 17.39 -20.35
C PRO A 163 -4.20 17.98 -19.01
N THR A 164 -4.97 17.21 -18.22
CA THR A 164 -5.32 17.60 -16.84
C THR A 164 -4.34 16.98 -15.85
N ASP A 165 -4.56 15.73 -15.48
CA ASP A 165 -3.84 14.92 -14.50
C ASP A 165 -3.53 13.53 -15.06
N THR A 166 -4.16 13.17 -16.19
CA THR A 166 -4.02 11.89 -16.86
C THR A 166 -3.50 12.06 -18.28
N LEU A 167 -2.61 11.15 -18.68
CA LEU A 167 -2.15 10.96 -20.04
C LEU A 167 -2.69 9.62 -20.56
N LEU A 168 -3.19 9.63 -21.79
CA LEU A 168 -3.62 8.44 -22.52
C LEU A 168 -2.55 7.92 -23.48
N PRO A 169 -2.66 6.65 -23.95
CA PRO A 169 -1.73 6.12 -24.94
C PRO A 169 -1.66 7.02 -26.17
N THR A 170 -0.46 7.25 -26.70
CA THR A 170 -0.15 8.13 -27.85
C THR A 170 -0.38 9.64 -27.63
N GLN A 171 -0.99 10.04 -26.51
CA GLN A 171 -1.03 11.45 -26.11
C GLN A 171 0.38 11.92 -25.72
N ARG A 172 0.73 13.14 -26.13
CA ARG A 172 2.05 13.72 -25.89
C ARG A 172 1.97 14.77 -24.80
N ILE A 173 2.98 14.81 -23.94
CA ILE A 173 3.28 15.99 -23.12
C ILE A 173 4.38 16.79 -23.82
N ALA A 174 4.09 18.05 -24.12
CA ALA A 174 4.99 18.97 -24.82
C ALA A 174 5.65 19.96 -23.84
N ALA A 175 6.66 20.71 -24.31
CA ALA A 175 7.48 21.63 -23.51
C ALA A 175 6.72 22.63 -22.62
N GLY A 176 5.53 23.07 -23.04
CA GLY A 176 4.72 24.08 -22.33
C GLY A 176 3.55 23.50 -21.55
N GLU A 177 3.33 22.18 -21.61
CA GLU A 177 2.20 21.52 -20.98
C GLU A 177 2.64 20.80 -19.70
N ALA A 178 1.68 20.62 -18.80
CA ALA A 178 1.90 19.93 -17.54
C ALA A 178 0.68 19.06 -17.22
N MET A 179 0.92 17.83 -16.75
CA MET A 179 -0.09 17.17 -15.92
C MET A 179 0.01 17.76 -14.52
N VAL A 180 -1.09 18.09 -13.91
CA VAL A 180 -1.15 18.67 -12.57
C VAL A 180 -2.16 17.87 -11.77
N SER A 181 -1.81 17.40 -10.57
CA SER A 181 -2.70 16.59 -9.76
C SER A 181 -4.01 17.33 -9.44
N ALA A 182 -5.06 16.58 -9.12
CA ALA A 182 -6.27 17.14 -8.54
C ALA A 182 -6.10 17.33 -7.02
N ASP A 183 -6.76 18.36 -6.47
CA ASP A 183 -7.05 18.45 -5.04
C ASP A 183 -8.43 17.83 -4.75
N LYS A 184 -8.77 17.61 -3.46
CA LYS A 184 -10.05 17.06 -2.99
C LYS A 184 -11.28 17.80 -3.51
N LEU A 185 -11.12 19.08 -3.90
CA LEU A 185 -12.17 19.94 -4.45
C LEU A 185 -12.12 20.09 -5.98
N LEU A 186 -11.39 19.22 -6.69
CA LEU A 186 -11.14 19.27 -8.15
C LEU A 186 -10.34 20.47 -8.64
N ALA A 187 -9.83 21.29 -7.73
CA ALA A 187 -8.86 22.34 -8.04
C ALA A 187 -7.51 21.72 -8.47
N ALA A 188 -6.64 22.55 -9.05
CA ALA A 188 -5.25 22.16 -9.28
C ALA A 188 -4.56 21.93 -7.93
N GLY A 189 -4.00 20.74 -7.74
CA GLY A 189 -3.18 20.40 -6.59
C GLY A 189 -1.75 20.94 -6.73
N PHE A 190 -0.91 20.63 -5.74
CA PHE A 190 0.47 21.12 -5.67
C PHE A 190 1.49 20.33 -6.49
N TYR A 191 1.07 19.25 -7.16
CA TYR A 191 1.97 18.37 -7.89
C TYR A 191 1.83 18.57 -9.39
N SER A 192 2.96 18.61 -10.10
CA SER A 192 2.97 18.67 -11.56
C SER A 192 4.02 17.75 -12.18
N PHE A 193 3.70 17.18 -13.32
CA PHE A 193 4.60 16.43 -14.19
C PHE A 193 4.79 17.20 -15.49
N ARG A 194 5.99 17.73 -15.71
CA ARG A 194 6.28 18.65 -16.82
C ARG A 194 7.77 18.71 -17.14
N PHE A 195 8.11 19.25 -18.31
CA PHE A 195 9.50 19.58 -18.62
C PHE A 195 9.97 20.81 -17.82
N SER A 196 11.18 20.73 -17.27
CA SER A 196 11.92 21.86 -16.71
C SER A 196 12.63 22.66 -17.81
N ASP A 197 13.19 23.81 -17.42
CA ASP A 197 13.94 24.68 -18.33
C ASP A 197 15.19 24.01 -18.94
N TYR A 198 15.69 22.94 -18.31
CA TYR A 198 16.79 22.11 -18.81
C TYR A 198 16.35 20.98 -19.74
N ALA A 199 15.13 21.06 -20.30
CA ALA A 199 14.54 19.98 -21.11
C ALA A 199 14.47 18.63 -20.39
N MET A 200 14.49 18.61 -19.05
CA MET A 200 14.37 17.41 -18.24
C MET A 200 12.93 17.26 -17.75
N LEU A 201 12.33 16.11 -18.00
CA LEU A 201 10.98 15.78 -17.56
C LEU A 201 10.97 15.48 -16.06
N SER A 202 10.14 16.16 -15.28
CA SER A 202 10.24 16.14 -13.83
C SER A 202 8.89 16.09 -13.14
N LEU A 203 8.87 15.48 -11.95
CA LEU A 203 7.81 15.68 -10.97
C LEU A 203 8.22 16.82 -10.03
N VAL A 204 7.30 17.78 -9.88
CA VAL A 204 7.52 19.04 -9.18
C VAL A 204 6.41 19.24 -8.16
N TYR A 205 6.79 19.54 -6.92
CA TYR A 205 5.89 20.03 -5.88
C TYR A 205 6.01 21.55 -5.81
N ASP A 206 4.88 22.26 -5.79
CA ASP A 206 4.81 23.71 -5.66
C ASP A 206 3.54 24.13 -4.93
N ASN A 207 3.69 24.68 -3.73
CA ASN A 207 2.58 25.24 -2.93
C ASN A 207 2.59 26.79 -2.89
N HIS A 208 3.28 27.44 -3.84
CA HIS A 208 3.54 28.88 -3.93
C HIS A 208 4.51 29.46 -2.88
N GLU A 209 4.70 28.80 -1.74
CA GLU A 209 5.69 29.18 -0.74
C GLU A 209 7.01 28.42 -0.94
N MET A 210 6.91 27.14 -1.31
CA MET A 210 8.00 26.21 -1.50
C MET A 210 7.79 25.44 -2.81
N SER A 211 8.85 25.35 -3.61
CA SER A 211 8.85 24.63 -4.88
C SER A 211 10.08 23.74 -4.96
N SER A 212 9.92 22.50 -5.40
CA SER A 212 11.03 21.56 -5.53
C SER A 212 10.75 20.43 -6.53
N ILE A 213 11.79 20.00 -7.22
CA ILE A 213 11.78 18.77 -8.03
C ILE A 213 12.02 17.59 -7.09
N TYR A 214 11.19 16.55 -7.18
CA TYR A 214 11.39 15.31 -6.41
C TYR A 214 11.61 14.08 -7.31
N TRP A 215 11.45 14.24 -8.63
CA TRP A 215 11.85 13.23 -9.61
C TRP A 215 12.32 13.88 -10.92
N PRO A 216 13.39 13.40 -11.58
CA PRO A 216 14.33 12.39 -11.08
C PRO A 216 15.09 12.92 -9.84
N ASN A 217 15.90 12.08 -9.17
CA ASN A 217 16.57 12.48 -7.92
C ASN A 217 17.44 13.73 -8.17
N PRO A 218 17.12 14.89 -7.58
CA PRO A 218 17.75 16.15 -7.98
C PRO A 218 19.16 16.34 -7.38
N TYR A 219 19.61 15.49 -6.44
CA TYR A 219 21.03 15.47 -6.02
C TYR A 219 21.94 14.82 -7.07
N TYR A 220 21.38 14.02 -7.96
CA TYR A 220 22.13 13.39 -9.03
C TYR A 220 22.21 14.33 -10.23
N SER A 221 23.41 14.41 -10.81
CA SER A 221 23.59 15.04 -12.11
C SER A 221 22.69 14.37 -13.15
N TYR A 222 22.40 15.08 -14.24
CA TYR A 222 21.61 14.53 -15.33
C TYR A 222 22.21 13.22 -15.89
N TRP A 223 23.55 13.08 -15.90
CA TRP A 223 24.25 11.85 -16.27
C TRP A 223 23.96 10.69 -15.30
N GLN A 224 24.06 10.93 -14.00
CA GLN A 224 23.74 9.91 -12.98
C GLN A 224 22.27 9.50 -13.02
N ASN A 225 21.37 10.44 -13.31
CA ASN A 225 19.96 10.15 -13.57
C ASN A 225 19.69 9.52 -14.94
N SER A 226 20.73 9.23 -15.74
CA SER A 226 20.62 8.66 -17.09
C SER A 226 19.75 9.49 -18.06
N ARG A 227 19.78 10.82 -17.92
CA ARG A 227 18.99 11.79 -18.69
C ARG A 227 19.81 12.49 -19.77
N LYS A 228 19.14 12.90 -20.84
CA LYS A 228 19.71 13.66 -21.97
C LYS A 228 19.11 15.08 -22.02
N ILE A 229 19.76 16.03 -21.37
CA ILE A 229 19.23 17.41 -21.20
C ILE A 229 19.43 18.35 -22.40
N TYR A 230 20.18 17.92 -23.42
CA TYR A 230 20.38 18.71 -24.65
C TYR A 230 19.42 18.32 -25.78
N ASN A 231 18.38 17.54 -25.48
CA ASN A 231 17.32 17.22 -26.43
C ASN A 231 16.09 18.10 -26.18
N PHE A 232 16.04 19.24 -26.86
CA PHE A 232 14.99 20.25 -26.70
C PHE A 232 13.69 19.95 -27.46
N THR A 233 13.53 18.74 -28.03
CA THR A 233 12.23 18.32 -28.57
C THR A 233 11.15 18.32 -27.48
N ARG A 234 11.52 17.98 -26.23
CA ARG A 234 10.66 18.08 -25.04
C ARG A 234 9.29 17.45 -25.27
N GLU A 235 9.32 16.21 -25.73
CA GLU A 235 8.14 15.38 -25.94
C GLU A 235 8.26 14.12 -25.09
N ALA A 236 7.18 13.71 -24.44
CA ALA A 236 7.07 12.40 -23.83
C ALA A 236 5.68 11.80 -24.03
N PHE A 237 5.62 10.48 -24.14
CA PHE A 237 4.38 9.72 -24.32
C PHE A 237 4.60 8.26 -23.92
N PHE A 238 3.52 7.51 -23.80
CA PHE A 238 3.58 6.05 -23.72
C PHE A 238 2.72 5.41 -24.80
N ASP A 239 3.11 4.22 -25.22
CA ASP A 239 2.38 3.45 -26.22
C ASP A 239 1.27 2.59 -25.59
N ALA A 240 0.47 1.96 -26.44
CA ALA A 240 -0.62 1.09 -26.00
C ALA A 240 -0.13 -0.14 -25.22
N SER A 241 1.15 -0.54 -25.34
CA SER A 241 1.72 -1.65 -24.58
C SER A 241 2.04 -1.28 -23.13
N GLY A 242 2.12 0.02 -22.83
CA GLY A 242 2.49 0.55 -21.53
C GLY A 242 3.97 0.91 -21.41
N HIS A 243 4.69 1.06 -22.53
CA HIS A 243 6.07 1.55 -22.52
C HIS A 243 6.11 3.08 -22.64
N PHE A 244 6.68 3.75 -21.64
CA PHE A 244 6.87 5.19 -21.61
C PHE A 244 8.24 5.59 -22.16
N SER A 245 8.26 6.67 -22.95
CA SER A 245 9.47 7.24 -23.50
C SER A 245 9.42 8.77 -23.51
N SER A 246 10.57 9.41 -23.29
CA SER A 246 10.74 10.85 -23.27
C SER A 246 11.98 11.27 -24.05
N SER A 247 11.96 12.49 -24.61
CA SER A 247 13.08 13.12 -25.28
C SER A 247 14.35 13.17 -24.42
N ASP A 248 14.20 13.31 -23.11
CA ASP A 248 15.30 13.35 -22.14
C ASP A 248 15.76 11.96 -21.67
N ASN A 249 15.36 10.90 -22.39
CA ASN A 249 15.72 9.50 -22.12
C ASN A 249 15.07 8.89 -20.87
N ALA A 250 14.04 9.53 -20.29
CA ALA A 250 13.20 8.87 -19.30
C ALA A 250 12.47 7.67 -19.92
N THR A 251 12.52 6.53 -19.25
CA THR A 251 11.77 5.34 -19.64
C THR A 251 11.30 4.55 -18.42
N PHE A 252 10.10 3.99 -18.52
CA PHE A 252 9.52 3.05 -17.58
C PHE A 252 8.42 2.24 -18.29
N GLY A 253 7.95 1.15 -17.68
CA GLY A 253 6.97 0.28 -18.31
C GLY A 253 6.06 -0.40 -17.31
N ALA A 254 4.87 -0.78 -17.77
CA ALA A 254 3.91 -1.55 -17.01
C ALA A 254 4.47 -2.94 -16.61
N ALA A 255 4.11 -3.45 -15.44
CA ALA A 255 4.48 -4.81 -15.01
C ALA A 255 3.81 -5.91 -15.87
N ASP A 256 2.74 -5.58 -16.58
CA ASP A 256 2.02 -6.45 -17.52
C ASP A 256 2.40 -6.19 -18.99
N LEU A 257 3.55 -5.55 -19.24
CA LEU A 257 4.07 -5.24 -20.56
C LEU A 257 4.04 -6.48 -21.48
N GLY A 258 3.46 -6.32 -22.67
CA GLY A 258 3.42 -7.38 -23.69
C GLY A 258 2.37 -8.48 -23.48
N LYS A 259 1.58 -8.47 -22.39
CA LYS A 259 0.56 -9.52 -22.15
C LYS A 259 -0.72 -9.40 -22.99
N ASN A 260 -1.03 -8.23 -23.57
CA ASN A 260 -2.08 -8.06 -24.57
C ASN A 260 -2.05 -6.61 -25.10
N VAL A 261 -2.17 -6.39 -26.41
CA VAL A 261 -2.30 -5.03 -26.99
C VAL A 261 -3.67 -4.41 -26.68
N ALA A 262 -4.63 -5.23 -26.23
CA ALA A 262 -5.99 -4.80 -25.89
C ALA A 262 -6.15 -4.15 -24.51
N VAL A 263 -5.15 -4.22 -23.62
CA VAL A 263 -5.28 -3.65 -22.27
C VAL A 263 -5.41 -2.12 -22.34
N ARG A 264 -6.50 -1.58 -21.80
CA ARG A 264 -6.70 -0.13 -21.68
C ARG A 264 -5.85 0.41 -20.53
N ARG A 265 -5.12 1.49 -20.80
CA ARG A 265 -4.15 2.06 -19.87
C ARG A 265 -4.32 3.55 -19.70
N ARG A 266 -3.94 4.06 -18.52
CA ARG A 266 -3.83 5.49 -18.23
C ARG A 266 -2.62 5.76 -17.32
N LEU A 267 -1.89 6.83 -17.59
CA LEU A 267 -0.84 7.33 -16.71
C LEU A 267 -1.40 8.53 -15.95
N THR A 268 -1.52 8.46 -14.64
CA THR A 268 -2.16 9.52 -13.83
C THR A 268 -1.21 10.02 -12.77
N LEU A 269 -1.15 11.35 -12.61
CA LEU A 269 -0.53 12.00 -11.46
C LEU A 269 -1.60 12.13 -10.37
N ASP A 270 -1.57 11.20 -9.42
CA ASP A 270 -2.58 11.09 -8.39
C ASP A 270 -2.50 12.25 -7.37
N THR A 271 -3.56 12.39 -6.57
CA THR A 271 -3.69 13.46 -5.57
C THR A 271 -2.60 13.44 -4.50
N ASP A 272 -1.93 12.29 -4.31
CA ASP A 272 -0.80 12.11 -3.39
C ASP A 272 0.55 12.50 -3.99
N GLY A 273 0.57 12.98 -5.24
CA GLY A 273 1.78 13.38 -5.95
C GLY A 273 2.57 12.24 -6.57
N ASN A 274 2.06 11.00 -6.51
CA ASN A 274 2.71 9.87 -7.16
C ASN A 274 2.22 9.73 -8.61
N LEU A 275 3.14 9.41 -9.51
CA LEU A 275 2.81 9.13 -10.90
C LEU A 275 2.61 7.62 -11.06
N ARG A 276 1.41 7.21 -11.47
CA ARG A 276 1.04 5.79 -11.58
C ARG A 276 0.53 5.44 -12.96
N LEU A 277 1.00 4.31 -13.48
CA LEU A 277 0.45 3.68 -14.68
C LEU A 277 -0.56 2.63 -14.24
N TYR A 278 -1.78 2.76 -14.76
CA TYR A 278 -2.88 1.87 -14.46
C TYR A 278 -3.25 1.03 -15.69
N SER A 279 -3.54 -0.24 -15.44
CA SER A 279 -4.13 -1.18 -16.40
C SER A 279 -5.57 -1.49 -15.99
N LEU A 280 -6.51 -1.37 -16.91
CA LEU A 280 -7.92 -1.70 -16.65
C LEU A 280 -8.10 -3.22 -16.70
N ASP A 281 -8.67 -3.78 -15.65
CA ASP A 281 -9.26 -5.11 -15.68
C ASP A 281 -10.65 -4.99 -16.33
N GLU A 282 -10.82 -5.46 -17.57
CA GLU A 282 -12.10 -5.36 -18.28
C GLU A 282 -13.20 -6.26 -17.70
N VAL A 283 -12.84 -7.29 -16.93
CA VAL A 283 -13.80 -8.21 -16.29
C VAL A 283 -14.32 -7.58 -15.01
N ALA A 284 -13.42 -7.10 -14.15
CA ALA A 284 -13.80 -6.46 -12.89
C ALA A 284 -14.24 -4.99 -13.07
N GLY A 285 -13.84 -4.35 -14.17
CA GLY A 285 -14.05 -2.91 -14.41
C GLY A 285 -13.17 -2.01 -13.53
N THR A 286 -12.18 -2.57 -12.84
CA THR A 286 -11.32 -1.88 -11.86
C THR A 286 -9.92 -1.59 -12.41
N TRP A 287 -9.30 -0.53 -11.91
CA TRP A 287 -7.93 -0.15 -12.27
C TRP A 287 -6.90 -0.79 -11.35
N LEU A 288 -5.90 -1.44 -11.94
CA LEU A 288 -4.76 -2.02 -11.24
C LEU A 288 -3.51 -1.18 -11.50
N VAL A 289 -2.74 -0.87 -10.46
CA VAL A 289 -1.44 -0.20 -10.59
C VAL A 289 -0.43 -1.17 -11.20
N SER A 290 -0.03 -0.93 -12.45
CA SER A 290 0.97 -1.74 -13.14
C SER A 290 2.38 -1.13 -13.08
N TRP A 291 2.51 0.16 -12.75
CA TRP A 291 3.77 0.81 -12.41
C TRP A 291 3.53 2.06 -11.55
N MET A 292 4.50 2.46 -10.72
CA MET A 292 4.47 3.72 -9.95
C MET A 292 5.87 4.32 -9.80
N ALA A 293 5.96 5.65 -9.69
CA ALA A 293 7.24 6.34 -9.54
C ALA A 293 7.89 6.11 -8.16
N PHE A 294 7.08 6.05 -7.09
CA PHE A 294 7.56 5.85 -5.73
C PHE A 294 6.79 4.75 -5.02
N SER A 295 7.50 3.74 -4.48
CA SER A 295 6.91 2.73 -3.61
C SER A 295 6.71 3.21 -2.17
N ASN A 296 7.54 4.15 -1.71
CA ASN A 296 7.38 4.82 -0.43
C ASN A 296 6.89 6.26 -0.67
N PRO A 297 5.62 6.58 -0.36
CA PRO A 297 5.05 7.91 -0.50
C PRO A 297 5.81 9.00 0.27
N CYS A 298 6.48 8.69 1.39
CA CYS A 298 7.25 9.69 2.15
C CYS A 298 8.50 10.22 1.42
N ILE A 299 8.83 9.68 0.25
CA ILE A 299 9.86 10.24 -0.64
C ILE A 299 9.31 11.43 -1.43
N ILE A 300 7.99 11.48 -1.67
CA ILE A 300 7.33 12.57 -2.38
C ILE A 300 7.41 13.83 -1.52
N HIS A 301 7.75 14.95 -2.15
CA HIS A 301 7.89 16.22 -1.43
C HIS A 301 6.52 16.79 -1.03
N GLY A 302 6.48 17.52 0.07
CA GLY A 302 5.26 18.19 0.54
C GLY A 302 4.15 17.29 1.08
N VAL A 303 4.42 15.99 1.30
CA VAL A 303 3.46 15.07 1.96
C VAL A 303 3.11 15.54 3.38
N CYS A 304 4.11 16.03 4.11
CA CYS A 304 3.94 16.68 5.40
C CYS A 304 4.42 18.13 5.31
N GLY A 305 3.73 19.04 6.00
CA GLY A 305 4.13 20.45 6.07
C GLY A 305 5.44 20.68 6.82
N ALA A 306 5.85 21.94 6.91
CA ALA A 306 7.10 22.32 7.58
C ALA A 306 7.18 21.86 9.04
N ASN A 307 8.38 21.54 9.50
CA ASN A 307 8.70 21.04 10.84
C ASN A 307 7.99 19.72 11.20
N ALA A 308 7.56 18.94 10.20
CA ALA A 308 6.98 17.62 10.37
C ALA A 308 7.81 16.55 9.64
N VAL A 309 7.65 15.30 10.08
CA VAL A 309 8.30 14.10 9.55
C VAL A 309 7.22 13.12 9.09
N CYS A 310 7.39 12.58 7.88
CA CYS A 310 6.54 11.56 7.30
C CYS A 310 7.04 10.16 7.71
N LEU A 311 6.13 9.35 8.24
CA LEU A 311 6.28 7.92 8.47
C LEU A 311 5.37 7.16 7.49
N TYR A 312 5.80 6.01 7.01
CA TYR A 312 4.98 5.17 6.13
C TYR A 312 4.58 3.88 6.83
N SER A 313 3.28 3.67 7.08
CA SER A 313 2.69 2.41 7.58
C SER A 313 1.15 2.43 7.52
N PRO A 314 0.47 1.60 6.72
CA PRO A 314 0.62 1.33 5.29
C PRO A 314 0.26 2.53 4.39
N ALA A 315 0.02 3.71 4.99
CA ALA A 315 -0.17 4.99 4.31
C ALA A 315 0.76 6.04 4.96
N PRO A 316 1.02 7.20 4.32
CA PRO A 316 1.83 8.24 4.92
C PRO A 316 1.12 8.88 6.13
N VAL A 317 1.83 8.96 7.25
CA VAL A 317 1.41 9.61 8.50
C VAL A 317 2.41 10.70 8.84
N CYS A 318 1.93 11.88 9.19
CA CYS A 318 2.77 13.00 9.60
C CYS A 318 2.85 13.10 11.12
N VAL A 319 4.04 13.38 11.64
CA VAL A 319 4.26 13.75 13.05
C VAL A 319 5.09 15.02 13.13
N CYS A 320 4.88 15.82 14.16
CA CYS A 320 5.71 17.00 14.37
C CYS A 320 7.12 16.61 14.83
N ALA A 321 8.11 17.37 14.40
CA ALA A 321 9.47 17.25 14.91
C ALA A 321 9.49 17.52 16.43
N PRO A 322 10.43 16.93 17.18
CA PRO A 322 10.49 17.11 18.62
C PRO A 322 10.60 18.61 19.02
N GLY A 323 9.75 19.07 19.94
CA GLY A 323 9.63 20.49 20.31
C GLY A 323 8.62 21.30 19.48
N TYR A 324 7.93 20.67 18.54
CA TYR A 324 6.91 21.29 17.69
C TYR A 324 5.54 20.65 17.93
N ALA A 325 4.48 21.44 17.76
CA ALA A 325 3.10 21.00 17.82
C ALA A 325 2.38 21.36 16.53
N ARG A 326 1.34 20.59 16.20
CA ARG A 326 0.60 20.75 14.96
C ARG A 326 0.04 22.18 14.85
N ALA A 327 0.26 22.82 13.70
CA ALA A 327 -0.21 24.18 13.48
C ALA A 327 -1.74 24.20 13.31
N ASP A 328 -2.28 23.24 12.56
CA ASP A 328 -3.71 23.04 12.33
C ASP A 328 -4.08 21.55 12.52
N PRO A 329 -4.94 21.19 13.50
CA PRO A 329 -5.37 19.81 13.75
C PRO A 329 -6.12 19.12 12.59
N SER A 330 -6.59 19.87 11.60
CA SER A 330 -7.34 19.36 10.44
C SER A 330 -6.49 19.24 9.17
N ASP A 331 -5.36 19.94 9.10
CA ASP A 331 -4.58 20.08 7.86
C ASP A 331 -3.07 19.94 8.13
N TRP A 332 -2.48 18.84 7.66
CA TRP A 332 -1.03 18.57 7.80
C TRP A 332 -0.17 19.39 6.84
N SER A 333 -0.74 19.98 5.78
CA SER A 333 0.00 20.83 4.85
C SER A 333 0.51 22.12 5.54
N ARG A 334 -0.18 22.56 6.60
CA ARG A 334 0.22 23.69 7.46
C ARG A 334 1.42 23.38 8.36
N GLY A 335 1.82 22.11 8.46
CA GLY A 335 2.97 21.68 9.24
C GLY A 335 2.81 21.90 10.74
N CYS A 336 3.93 22.17 11.40
CA CYS A 336 4.04 22.29 12.85
C CYS A 336 4.69 23.61 13.25
N ARG A 337 4.24 24.16 14.38
CA ARG A 337 4.78 25.38 15.00
C ARG A 337 5.61 25.02 16.23
N PRO A 338 6.68 25.78 16.52
CA PRO A 338 7.48 25.55 17.73
C PRO A 338 6.59 25.74 18.96
N THR A 339 6.81 24.91 19.98
CA THR A 339 6.16 25.03 21.30
C THR A 339 6.91 25.97 22.24
N PHE A 340 8.06 26.48 21.81
CA PHE A 340 8.90 27.42 22.51
C PHE A 340 8.90 28.79 21.82
N ASN A 341 9.07 29.86 22.60
CA ASN A 341 9.18 31.21 22.06
C ASN A 341 10.50 31.36 21.28
N SER A 342 10.40 31.61 19.96
CA SER A 342 11.53 31.80 19.06
C SER A 342 12.10 33.23 19.06
N GLY A 343 11.54 34.14 19.86
CA GLY A 343 12.05 35.50 19.97
C GLY A 343 11.66 36.15 21.28
N ASP A 344 12.65 36.74 21.94
CA ASP A 344 12.44 37.99 22.67
C ASP A 344 13.65 38.89 22.41
N GLY A 345 13.36 40.12 21.96
CA GLY A 345 14.36 41.15 21.77
C GLY A 345 15.07 41.49 23.08
N GLY A 346 16.39 41.63 23.01
CA GLY A 346 17.19 42.30 24.04
C GLY A 346 17.70 41.44 25.21
N GLY A 347 17.57 40.11 25.18
CA GLY A 347 18.09 39.20 26.22
C GLY A 347 19.26 38.32 25.74
N ARG A 348 20.09 37.83 26.68
CA ARG A 348 21.27 36.97 26.42
C ARG A 348 20.96 35.79 25.48
N PRO A 349 21.92 35.29 24.69
CA PRO A 349 21.73 34.12 23.83
C PRO A 349 21.20 32.93 24.64
N ARG A 350 20.05 32.38 24.24
CA ARG A 350 19.50 31.17 24.85
C ARG A 350 20.42 30.00 24.52
N ALA A 351 20.79 29.21 25.53
CA ALA A 351 21.59 28.02 25.32
C ALA A 351 20.81 27.03 24.43
N MET A 352 21.49 26.44 23.45
CA MET A 352 20.92 25.46 22.52
C MET A 352 21.51 24.08 22.79
N LYS A 353 20.77 23.03 22.43
CA LYS A 353 21.23 21.63 22.41
C LYS A 353 20.85 20.97 21.08
N LEU A 354 21.49 19.84 20.79
CA LEU A 354 21.20 19.01 19.62
C LEU A 354 20.42 17.77 20.02
N VAL A 355 19.34 17.46 19.30
CA VAL A 355 18.53 16.25 19.48
C VAL A 355 18.68 15.36 18.27
N ALA A 356 19.13 14.12 18.47
CA ALA A 356 19.39 13.17 17.40
C ALA A 356 18.12 12.42 16.98
N LEU A 357 17.81 12.49 15.69
CA LEU A 357 16.74 11.77 15.00
C LEU A 357 17.40 10.80 14.01
N PRO A 358 17.73 9.57 14.42
CA PRO A 358 18.37 8.59 13.52
C PRO A 358 17.43 8.25 12.36
N HIS A 359 17.91 7.65 11.27
CA HIS A 359 17.16 7.34 10.03
C HIS A 359 16.12 8.38 9.58
N THR A 360 16.38 9.65 9.87
CA THR A 360 15.53 10.80 9.55
C THR A 360 16.29 11.71 8.61
N ASP A 361 15.58 12.26 7.63
CA ASP A 361 16.09 13.25 6.69
C ASP A 361 15.04 14.35 6.50
N PHE A 362 15.48 15.61 6.54
CA PHE A 362 14.70 16.76 6.08
C PHE A 362 15.26 17.13 4.72
N TRP A 363 14.71 16.53 3.67
CA TRP A 363 15.35 16.56 2.37
C TRP A 363 15.43 17.98 1.79
N GLY A 364 16.62 18.37 1.32
CA GLY A 364 16.89 19.70 0.75
C GLY A 364 17.20 20.80 1.78
N PHE A 365 17.13 22.06 1.32
CA PHE A 365 17.39 23.28 2.11
C PHE A 365 18.77 23.32 2.80
N ASP A 366 19.76 22.68 2.18
CA ASP A 366 21.12 22.66 2.66
C ASP A 366 21.76 24.06 2.56
N ILE A 367 22.40 24.50 3.64
CA ILE A 367 23.19 25.74 3.67
C ILE A 367 24.51 25.50 2.94
N ASN A 368 25.25 24.46 3.35
CA ASN A 368 26.53 24.04 2.76
C ASN A 368 26.77 22.56 3.04
N SER A 369 26.78 21.72 2.00
CA SER A 369 27.19 20.31 2.13
C SER A 369 28.70 20.19 2.27
N SER A 370 29.18 19.27 3.09
CA SER A 370 30.60 18.93 3.19
C SER A 370 30.82 17.44 3.39
N GLU A 371 31.94 16.93 2.91
CA GLU A 371 32.37 15.54 3.09
C GLU A 371 33.67 15.51 3.91
N ASN A 372 33.99 14.36 4.47
CA ASN A 372 35.17 14.13 5.32
C ASN A 372 35.20 14.98 6.59
N LEU A 373 34.03 15.24 7.20
CA LEU A 373 33.92 15.89 8.51
C LEU A 373 33.56 14.90 9.61
N SER A 374 34.09 15.13 10.81
CA SER A 374 33.60 14.48 12.02
C SER A 374 32.21 15.00 12.41
N LEU A 375 31.48 14.20 13.20
CA LEU A 375 30.19 14.62 13.75
C LEU A 375 30.34 15.87 14.64
N ASP A 376 31.43 16.00 15.39
CA ASP A 376 31.70 17.12 16.28
C ASP A 376 31.92 18.44 15.50
N GLU A 377 32.68 18.38 14.41
CA GLU A 377 32.88 19.54 13.52
C GLU A 377 31.56 19.97 12.86
N CYS A 378 30.76 19.00 12.39
CA CYS A 378 29.44 19.27 11.82
C CYS A 378 28.48 19.90 12.86
N SER A 379 28.51 19.37 14.09
CA SER A 379 27.74 19.88 15.23
C SER A 379 28.12 21.31 15.55
N THR A 380 29.42 21.59 15.68
CA THR A 380 29.96 22.93 15.95
C THR A 380 29.55 23.92 14.86
N ARG A 381 29.59 23.50 13.60
CA ARG A 381 29.20 24.32 12.45
C ARG A 381 27.71 24.70 12.50
N CYS A 382 26.82 23.76 12.77
CA CYS A 382 25.39 24.09 12.89
C CYS A 382 25.09 24.92 14.15
N MET A 383 25.81 24.69 15.24
CA MET A 383 25.63 25.46 16.48
C MET A 383 26.04 26.93 16.31
N SER A 384 27.14 27.20 15.59
CA SER A 384 27.62 28.56 15.31
C SER A 384 26.86 29.28 14.19
N GLU A 385 26.27 28.55 13.24
CA GLU A 385 25.46 29.10 12.15
C GLU A 385 24.05 29.49 12.66
N PRO A 386 23.68 30.79 12.67
CA PRO A 386 22.38 31.24 13.19
C PRO A 386 21.20 30.71 12.38
N SER A 387 21.37 30.51 11.08
CA SER A 387 20.32 30.01 10.19
C SER A 387 20.14 28.49 10.25
N CYS A 388 21.08 27.74 10.83
CA CYS A 388 21.00 26.28 10.91
C CYS A 388 20.00 25.85 11.99
N VAL A 389 18.95 25.16 11.58
CA VAL A 389 17.92 24.61 12.47
C VAL A 389 18.07 23.09 12.67
N VAL A 390 18.64 22.38 11.70
CA VAL A 390 18.90 20.94 11.76
C VAL A 390 20.10 20.63 10.86
N PHE A 391 20.84 19.57 11.12
CA PHE A 391 21.79 19.04 10.13
C PHE A 391 21.65 17.53 9.98
N GLN A 392 21.85 17.00 8.77
CA GLN A 392 21.99 15.57 8.54
C GLN A 392 23.47 15.18 8.57
N TYR A 393 23.79 14.10 9.27
CA TYR A 393 25.12 13.51 9.29
C TYR A 393 25.06 12.04 8.85
N LYS A 394 25.87 11.66 7.87
CA LYS A 394 26.03 10.27 7.42
C LYS A 394 27.41 9.76 7.81
N GLN A 395 27.40 8.72 8.65
CA GLN A 395 28.61 8.03 9.09
C GLN A 395 29.29 7.32 7.91
N GLY A 396 30.60 7.06 8.02
CA GLY A 396 31.42 6.52 6.94
C GLY A 396 32.29 7.60 6.32
N LYS A 397 31.83 8.26 5.25
CA LYS A 397 32.57 9.36 4.60
C LYS A 397 32.50 10.70 5.35
N GLY A 398 31.72 10.78 6.45
CA GLY A 398 31.57 12.01 7.23
C GLY A 398 30.86 13.11 6.44
N GLU A 399 29.72 12.77 5.83
CA GLU A 399 28.93 13.71 5.05
C GLU A 399 28.03 14.54 6.00
N CYS A 400 28.13 15.86 5.91
CA CYS A 400 27.46 16.83 6.77
C CYS A 400 26.61 17.77 5.91
N TYR A 401 25.32 17.86 6.23
CA TYR A 401 24.34 18.70 5.53
C TYR A 401 23.58 19.57 6.54
N PRO A 402 24.12 20.74 6.95
CA PRO A 402 23.40 21.75 7.72
C PRO A 402 22.27 22.35 6.90
N LYS A 403 21.10 22.55 7.52
CA LYS A 403 19.86 22.95 6.84
C LYS A 403 19.23 24.16 7.50
N SER A 404 18.69 25.06 6.68
CA SER A 404 18.02 26.28 7.15
C SER A 404 16.53 26.09 7.43
N LEU A 405 15.93 25.03 6.88
CA LEU A 405 14.51 24.72 7.02
C LEU A 405 14.32 23.22 7.25
N MET A 406 13.31 22.89 8.04
CA MET A 406 12.81 21.52 8.18
C MET A 406 11.61 21.32 7.27
N PHE A 407 11.85 20.80 6.07
CA PHE A 407 10.80 20.44 5.13
C PHE A 407 11.16 19.12 4.44
N ASN A 408 10.17 18.46 3.84
CA ASN A 408 10.32 17.09 3.30
C ASN A 408 10.92 16.12 4.33
N GLY A 409 10.49 16.26 5.60
CA GLY A 409 10.90 15.38 6.67
C GLY A 409 10.38 13.98 6.41
N ARG A 410 11.24 12.98 6.48
CA ARG A 410 10.89 11.58 6.28
C ARG A 410 11.73 10.68 7.14
N THR A 411 11.15 9.55 7.53
CA THR A 411 11.79 8.61 8.42
C THR A 411 11.32 7.19 8.08
N PHE A 412 12.28 6.29 7.88
CA PHE A 412 11.98 4.87 7.63
C PHE A 412 13.23 4.01 7.88
N PRO A 413 13.06 2.74 8.29
CA PRO A 413 14.18 1.82 8.46
C PRO A 413 15.05 1.73 7.20
N GLY A 414 16.36 1.93 7.34
CA GLY A 414 17.32 1.89 6.23
C GLY A 414 17.64 3.23 5.57
N LEU A 415 16.98 4.34 5.96
CA LEU A 415 17.40 5.67 5.51
C LEU A 415 18.81 6.00 6.08
N PRO A 416 19.80 6.33 5.24
CA PRO A 416 21.16 6.58 5.70
C PRO A 416 21.27 7.94 6.40
N GLY A 417 21.92 7.94 7.56
CA GLY A 417 22.24 9.14 8.32
C GLY A 417 21.33 9.41 9.52
N THR A 418 21.63 10.49 10.22
CA THR A 418 20.92 10.96 11.41
C THR A 418 20.75 12.47 11.30
N ALA A 419 19.52 12.95 11.50
CA ALA A 419 19.24 14.38 11.59
C ALA A 419 19.43 14.86 13.04
N TYR A 420 20.16 15.93 13.25
CA TYR A 420 20.42 16.52 14.57
C TYR A 420 19.73 17.88 14.63
N LEU A 421 18.65 17.96 15.39
CA LEU A 421 17.79 19.12 15.52
C LEU A 421 18.34 20.09 16.57
N LYS A 422 18.47 21.37 16.21
CA LYS A 422 18.89 22.44 17.13
C LYS A 422 17.67 22.98 17.87
N VAL A 423 17.60 22.74 19.18
CA VAL A 423 16.50 23.18 20.06
C VAL A 423 17.03 23.93 21.28
N PRO A 424 16.20 24.72 21.99
CA PRO A 424 16.60 25.30 23.25
C PRO A 424 17.00 24.25 24.29
N ALA A 425 18.06 24.53 25.07
CA ALA A 425 18.60 23.60 26.06
C ALA A 425 17.62 23.32 27.20
N ASP A 426 16.82 24.33 27.56
CA ASP A 426 15.77 24.31 28.59
C ASP A 426 14.45 23.72 28.10
N LEU A 427 14.36 23.34 26.82
CA LEU A 427 13.22 22.57 26.33
C LEU A 427 13.27 21.20 27.00
N ASP A 428 12.29 20.95 27.87
CA ASP A 428 12.09 19.63 28.47
C ASP A 428 11.71 18.68 27.35
N MET A 429 12.69 17.86 26.98
CA MET A 429 12.61 16.93 25.88
C MET A 429 12.93 15.59 26.49
N PRO A 430 11.97 14.64 26.56
CA PRO A 430 12.38 13.25 26.73
C PRO A 430 13.39 12.94 25.62
N GLU A 431 14.47 12.24 25.94
CA GLU A 431 15.52 11.87 24.97
C GLU A 431 14.89 10.99 23.87
N ILE A 432 14.40 11.61 22.78
CA ILE A 432 13.74 10.92 21.68
C ILE A 432 14.80 10.57 20.63
N HIS A 433 15.27 9.32 20.66
CA HIS A 433 16.03 8.72 19.58
C HIS A 433 15.06 8.11 18.56
N ILE A 434 14.70 8.86 17.51
CA ILE A 434 13.67 8.50 16.48
C ILE A 434 13.91 7.16 15.75
N HIS A 435 15.06 6.50 15.94
CA HIS A 435 15.38 5.27 15.21
C HIS A 435 16.43 4.37 15.89
N HIS A 436 16.73 4.66 17.15
CA HIS A 436 17.39 3.72 18.04
C HIS A 436 16.49 3.64 19.24
N CYS A 437 15.57 2.69 19.23
CA CYS A 437 14.70 2.51 20.36
C CYS A 437 15.46 1.70 21.43
N ARG A 438 16.40 2.39 22.08
CA ARG A 438 16.98 2.05 23.38
C ARG A 438 16.65 3.19 24.35
N MET A 439 15.53 3.15 25.08
CA MET A 439 15.24 4.11 26.15
C MET A 439 14.37 3.48 27.25
N ARG A 440 14.75 3.75 28.51
CA ARG A 440 14.16 3.19 29.75
C ARG A 440 12.87 3.88 30.19
N TRP A 441 12.04 3.15 30.94
CA TRP A 441 10.66 3.43 31.32
C TRP A 441 10.39 4.69 32.15
N HIS A 442 11.34 5.21 32.91
CA HIS A 442 11.05 6.21 33.94
C HIS A 442 10.85 7.67 33.46
N GLU A 443 10.93 7.94 32.15
CA GLU A 443 10.92 9.32 31.61
C GLU A 443 9.68 9.70 30.79
N LEU A 444 8.63 8.86 30.72
CA LEU A 444 7.43 9.15 29.94
C LEU A 444 6.20 9.42 30.82
N THR A 445 5.80 10.69 30.94
CA THR A 445 4.43 11.09 31.28
C THR A 445 3.74 11.73 30.07
N GLY A 446 2.75 11.04 29.49
CA GLY A 446 1.73 11.64 28.61
C GLY A 446 1.95 11.54 27.10
N VAL A 447 0.92 11.00 26.41
CA VAL A 447 0.52 11.09 24.97
C VAL A 447 1.56 10.71 23.89
N LEU A 448 2.86 10.95 24.06
CA LEU A 448 3.92 10.60 23.11
C LEU A 448 4.18 9.07 23.03
N ALA A 449 3.87 8.32 24.09
CA ALA A 449 3.97 6.86 24.10
C ALA A 449 2.96 6.16 23.15
N GLN A 450 1.85 6.82 22.82
CA GLN A 450 0.81 6.26 21.94
C GLN A 450 1.06 6.53 20.45
N CYS A 451 1.99 7.43 20.09
CA CYS A 451 2.19 7.83 18.69
C CYS A 451 3.51 7.40 18.05
N LEU A 452 4.50 6.92 18.83
CA LEU A 452 5.84 6.62 18.32
C LEU A 452 6.13 5.15 18.06
N GLU A 453 5.32 4.20 18.55
CA GLU A 453 5.26 2.82 18.02
C GLU A 453 6.61 2.08 17.75
N CYS A 454 7.67 2.46 18.44
CA CYS A 454 9.03 1.93 18.30
C CYS A 454 9.25 0.67 19.17
N VAL A 455 10.29 -0.12 18.84
CA VAL A 455 10.72 -1.32 19.60
C VAL A 455 11.59 -0.93 20.80
N ILE A 456 11.02 -0.79 21.99
CA ILE A 456 11.67 -0.20 23.18
C ILE A 456 12.64 -1.16 23.89
N GLU A 457 13.89 -0.75 24.11
CA GLU A 457 14.75 -1.47 25.08
C GLU A 457 14.28 -1.26 26.52
N GLN A 458 13.95 -2.35 27.21
CA GLN A 458 13.44 -2.38 28.58
C GLN A 458 14.49 -2.93 29.55
N ASN A 459 14.36 -2.58 30.84
CA ASN A 459 15.23 -3.10 31.88
C ASN A 459 14.79 -4.52 32.29
N TYR A 460 15.75 -5.41 32.59
CA TYR A 460 15.45 -6.75 33.09
C TYR A 460 14.55 -6.74 34.34
N VAL A 461 14.77 -5.79 35.25
CA VAL A 461 14.00 -5.66 36.50
C VAL A 461 12.53 -5.36 36.23
N GLU A 462 12.23 -4.49 35.27
CA GLU A 462 10.86 -4.14 34.86
C GLU A 462 10.16 -5.35 34.25
N LEU A 463 10.82 -6.03 33.30
CA LEU A 463 10.29 -7.25 32.68
C LEU A 463 10.06 -8.38 33.71
N ARG A 464 10.97 -8.52 34.67
CA ARG A 464 10.84 -9.47 35.77
C ARG A 464 9.66 -9.13 36.67
N ASN A 465 9.43 -7.86 36.98
CA ASN A 465 8.29 -7.42 37.80
C ASN A 465 6.96 -7.60 37.04
N GLY A 466 6.89 -7.15 35.79
CA GLY A 466 5.70 -7.27 34.93
C GLY A 466 5.27 -8.71 34.65
N THR A 467 6.19 -9.67 34.79
CA THR A 467 5.92 -11.11 34.68
C THR A 467 5.76 -11.82 36.03
N ARG A 468 5.76 -11.09 37.15
CA ARG A 468 5.74 -11.63 38.52
C ARG A 468 6.83 -12.67 38.77
N ASN A 469 8.06 -12.35 38.39
CA ASN A 469 9.20 -13.26 38.35
C ASN A 469 9.03 -14.41 37.34
N PHE A 470 8.58 -14.11 36.12
CA PHE A 470 8.42 -15.10 35.05
C PHE A 470 7.55 -16.31 35.46
N GLN A 471 6.44 -16.08 36.15
CA GLN A 471 5.57 -17.15 36.65
C GLN A 471 4.61 -17.71 35.59
N SER A 472 4.10 -16.86 34.70
CA SER A 472 3.05 -17.23 33.75
C SER A 472 3.62 -17.67 32.41
N GLU A 473 4.18 -18.87 32.33
CA GLU A 473 4.65 -19.46 31.07
C GLU A 473 3.48 -19.71 30.11
N ILE A 474 3.59 -19.20 28.88
CA ILE A 474 2.59 -19.38 27.82
C ILE A 474 3.13 -20.19 26.63
N GLY A 475 4.44 -20.41 26.55
CA GLY A 475 5.06 -21.26 25.54
C GLY A 475 6.54 -21.50 25.79
N ARG A 476 7.05 -22.62 25.26
CA ARG A 476 8.47 -23.00 25.37
C ARG A 476 8.90 -23.70 24.09
N GLY A 477 10.03 -23.27 23.53
CA GLY A 477 10.59 -23.80 22.29
C GLY A 477 12.11 -23.83 22.31
N GLY A 478 12.71 -24.21 21.18
CA GLY A 478 14.17 -24.32 21.05
C GLY A 478 14.92 -22.98 21.16
N SER A 479 14.25 -21.85 20.90
CA SER A 479 14.80 -20.50 21.01
C SER A 479 14.69 -19.93 22.43
N GLY A 480 13.76 -20.40 23.27
CA GLY A 480 13.56 -19.88 24.62
C GLY A 480 12.18 -20.16 25.21
N VAL A 481 11.85 -19.44 26.29
CA VAL A 481 10.57 -19.53 26.99
C VAL A 481 9.82 -18.21 26.89
N VAL A 482 8.53 -18.28 26.62
CA VAL A 482 7.64 -17.13 26.49
C VAL A 482 6.73 -17.05 27.71
N TYR A 483 6.68 -15.88 28.33
CA TYR A 483 5.86 -15.58 29.49
C TYR A 483 4.83 -14.51 29.16
N LYS A 484 3.64 -14.60 29.75
CA LYS A 484 2.69 -13.49 29.76
C LYS A 484 3.14 -12.47 30.80
N GLY A 485 3.17 -11.20 30.40
CA GLY A 485 3.46 -10.09 31.30
C GLY A 485 2.49 -8.93 31.10
N ILE A 486 2.48 -8.03 32.07
CA ILE A 486 1.80 -6.74 31.99
C ILE A 486 2.88 -5.68 32.22
N LEU A 487 3.03 -4.76 31.26
CA LEU A 487 3.95 -3.64 31.38
C LEU A 487 3.36 -2.54 32.30
N ASP A 488 4.15 -1.54 32.73
CA ASP A 488 3.64 -0.55 33.70
C ASP A 488 2.57 0.41 33.12
N ASP A 489 2.32 0.36 31.81
CA ASP A 489 1.25 1.08 31.09
C ASP A 489 0.04 0.19 30.84
N GLU A 490 -0.05 -0.90 31.59
CA GLU A 490 -1.14 -1.88 31.59
C GLU A 490 -1.25 -2.69 30.30
N ARG A 491 -0.33 -2.53 29.33
CA ARG A 491 -0.31 -3.36 28.13
C ARG A 491 0.05 -4.81 28.47
N THR A 492 -0.76 -5.74 27.98
CA THR A 492 -0.48 -7.17 28.05
C THR A 492 0.50 -7.54 26.94
N VAL A 493 1.58 -8.24 27.30
CA VAL A 493 2.67 -8.59 26.38
C VAL A 493 3.10 -10.05 26.50
N ALA A 494 3.72 -10.56 25.44
CA ALA A 494 4.42 -11.84 25.43
C ALA A 494 5.94 -11.60 25.50
N ILE A 495 6.58 -12.10 26.55
CA ILE A 495 8.00 -11.87 26.87
C ILE A 495 8.78 -13.16 26.64
N LYS A 496 9.57 -13.21 25.56
CA LYS A 496 10.39 -14.35 25.17
C LYS A 496 11.80 -14.20 25.74
N VAL A 497 12.17 -15.05 26.69
CA VAL A 497 13.50 -15.13 27.31
C VAL A 497 14.31 -16.21 26.62
N LEU A 498 15.41 -15.82 25.97
CA LEU A 498 16.31 -16.77 25.28
C LEU A 498 17.25 -17.43 26.30
N GLN A 499 17.46 -18.75 26.18
CA GLN A 499 18.07 -19.56 27.26
C GLN A 499 19.52 -20.03 27.01
N ASP A 500 20.06 -19.94 25.78
CA ASP A 500 21.42 -20.42 25.45
C ASP A 500 22.35 -19.29 24.98
N VAL A 501 23.35 -18.94 25.79
CA VAL A 501 24.27 -17.79 25.59
C VAL A 501 25.02 -17.81 24.24
N LYS A 502 25.30 -18.99 23.65
CA LYS A 502 26.05 -19.07 22.38
C LYS A 502 25.18 -18.96 21.13
N GLN A 503 23.93 -19.39 21.19
CA GLN A 503 22.98 -19.28 20.05
C GLN A 503 21.99 -18.13 20.21
N SER A 504 21.82 -17.62 21.44
CA SER A 504 20.87 -16.55 21.76
C SER A 504 21.21 -15.25 21.07
N GLU A 505 22.49 -14.93 20.86
CA GLU A 505 22.88 -13.68 20.19
C GLU A 505 22.46 -13.70 18.71
N ASP A 506 22.74 -14.78 17.99
CA ASP A 506 22.35 -14.91 16.57
C ASP A 506 20.84 -14.83 16.39
N VAL A 507 20.09 -15.55 17.23
CA VAL A 507 18.61 -15.55 17.22
C VAL A 507 18.06 -14.17 17.59
N PHE A 508 18.63 -13.53 18.60
CA PHE A 508 18.25 -12.20 19.05
C PHE A 508 18.50 -11.15 17.97
N GLN A 509 19.67 -11.16 17.33
CA GLN A 509 20.00 -10.25 16.24
C GLN A 509 19.15 -10.53 14.99
N ALA A 510 18.86 -11.79 14.68
CA ALA A 510 17.97 -12.15 13.57
C ALA A 510 16.55 -11.58 13.81
N GLU A 511 15.96 -11.79 14.98
CA GLU A 511 14.63 -11.26 15.30
C GLU A 511 14.64 -9.71 15.31
N LEU A 512 15.63 -9.06 15.92
CA LEU A 512 15.72 -7.60 15.93
C LEU A 512 15.94 -6.98 14.53
N SER A 513 16.73 -7.62 13.68
CA SER A 513 16.99 -7.12 12.32
C SER A 513 15.83 -7.33 11.36
N VAL A 514 14.99 -8.35 11.61
CA VAL A 514 13.84 -8.71 10.78
C VAL A 514 12.54 -8.11 11.34
N ILE A 515 12.00 -8.68 12.42
CA ILE A 515 10.67 -8.32 12.93
C ILE A 515 10.67 -6.94 13.62
N GLY A 516 11.82 -6.49 14.11
CA GLY A 516 11.99 -5.15 14.69
C GLY A 516 11.85 -3.99 13.68
N ARG A 517 11.78 -4.28 12.37
CA ARG A 517 11.75 -3.27 11.29
C ARG A 517 10.53 -3.37 10.37
N ILE A 518 9.67 -4.35 10.57
CA ILE A 518 8.55 -4.65 9.68
C ILE A 518 7.23 -4.66 10.45
N TYR A 519 6.15 -4.26 9.78
CA TYR A 519 4.81 -4.21 10.35
C TYR A 519 3.79 -4.64 9.30
N HIS A 520 2.98 -5.64 9.63
CA HIS A 520 1.95 -6.18 8.75
C HIS A 520 0.87 -6.86 9.59
N MET A 521 -0.40 -6.77 9.16
CA MET A 521 -1.56 -7.25 9.92
C MET A 521 -1.46 -8.74 10.28
N ASN A 522 -0.85 -9.55 9.40
CA ASN A 522 -0.63 -10.99 9.61
C ASN A 522 0.76 -11.37 10.16
N LEU A 523 1.50 -10.44 10.76
CA LEU A 523 2.75 -10.71 11.49
C LEU A 523 2.62 -10.26 12.94
N VAL A 524 3.25 -10.98 13.87
CA VAL A 524 3.29 -10.60 15.28
C VAL A 524 4.19 -9.38 15.47
N ARG A 525 3.65 -8.36 16.11
CA ARG A 525 4.34 -7.11 16.39
C ARG A 525 5.33 -7.24 17.55
N MET A 526 6.55 -6.72 17.35
CA MET A 526 7.52 -6.51 18.43
C MET A 526 7.31 -5.15 19.09
N TRP A 527 7.21 -5.13 20.42
CA TRP A 527 7.12 -3.91 21.23
C TRP A 527 8.45 -3.50 21.84
N GLY A 528 9.39 -4.43 22.01
CA GLY A 528 10.65 -4.13 22.69
C GLY A 528 11.61 -5.31 22.85
N PHE A 529 12.72 -5.06 23.54
CA PHE A 529 13.72 -6.09 23.89
C PHE A 529 14.47 -5.73 25.17
N CYS A 530 15.26 -6.65 25.72
CA CYS A 530 16.26 -6.38 26.77
C CYS A 530 17.56 -7.08 26.38
N SER A 531 18.66 -6.32 26.40
CA SER A 531 20.02 -6.81 26.10
C SER A 531 20.99 -6.65 27.29
N GLU A 532 20.46 -6.51 28.51
CA GLU A 532 21.26 -6.26 29.72
C GLU A 532 22.10 -7.48 30.13
N GLY A 533 23.44 -7.34 30.08
CA GLY A 533 24.36 -8.39 30.49
C GLY A 533 24.16 -9.68 29.69
N ILE A 534 23.83 -10.77 30.39
CA ILE A 534 23.54 -12.09 29.78
C ILE A 534 22.10 -12.22 29.30
N HIS A 535 21.22 -11.26 29.62
CA HIS A 535 19.81 -11.34 29.31
C HIS A 535 19.59 -10.95 27.85
N ARG A 536 18.94 -11.85 27.10
CA ARG A 536 18.41 -11.61 25.76
C ARG A 536 16.93 -11.91 25.80
N ILE A 537 16.13 -10.86 25.85
CA ILE A 537 14.68 -10.97 26.02
C ILE A 537 14.00 -10.14 24.93
N LEU A 538 12.95 -10.68 24.34
CA LEU A 538 12.17 -10.02 23.30
C LEU A 538 10.74 -9.83 23.81
N VAL A 539 10.14 -8.67 23.52
CA VAL A 539 8.82 -8.27 23.99
C VAL A 539 7.91 -8.11 22.78
N TYR A 540 6.86 -8.91 22.72
CA TYR A 540 5.90 -8.99 21.62
C TYR A 540 4.50 -8.60 22.07
N GLU A 541 3.64 -8.27 21.11
CA GLU A 541 2.20 -8.23 21.36
C GLU A 541 1.74 -9.59 21.89
N TYR A 542 0.84 -9.55 22.88
CA TYR A 542 0.20 -10.76 23.36
C TYR A 542 -0.94 -11.12 22.42
N ILE A 543 -1.05 -12.40 22.07
CA ILE A 543 -2.07 -12.94 21.16
C ILE A 543 -2.90 -13.97 21.93
N GLU A 544 -4.22 -13.76 21.97
CA GLU A 544 -5.14 -14.32 22.97
C GLU A 544 -5.40 -15.81 22.79
N ASN A 545 -5.67 -16.25 21.56
CA ASN A 545 -6.08 -17.62 21.27
C ASN A 545 -4.89 -18.58 21.12
N GLY A 546 -3.65 -18.08 21.24
CA GLY A 546 -2.43 -18.87 21.17
C GLY A 546 -2.15 -19.39 19.76
N SER A 547 -1.42 -20.50 19.65
CA SER A 547 -0.99 -21.03 18.34
C SER A 547 -2.08 -21.81 17.62
N LEU A 548 -2.04 -21.79 16.29
CA LEU A 548 -2.86 -22.61 15.42
C LEU A 548 -2.72 -24.09 15.78
N ALA A 549 -1.52 -24.56 16.12
CA ALA A 549 -1.29 -25.94 16.57
C ALA A 549 -2.17 -26.31 17.78
N LYS A 550 -2.27 -25.43 18.78
CA LYS A 550 -3.09 -25.65 19.97
C LYS A 550 -4.58 -25.73 19.59
N VAL A 551 -5.07 -24.78 18.81
CA VAL A 551 -6.49 -24.72 18.44
C VAL A 551 -6.88 -25.87 17.50
N LEU A 552 -6.04 -26.19 16.52
CA LEU A 552 -6.34 -27.15 15.46
C LEU A 552 -6.26 -28.61 15.95
N PHE A 553 -5.22 -28.96 16.70
CA PHE A 553 -4.95 -30.35 17.11
C PHE A 553 -5.44 -30.68 18.52
N GLN A 554 -5.45 -29.71 19.45
CA GLN A 554 -5.81 -29.92 20.85
C GLN A 554 -7.22 -29.41 21.20
N GLY A 555 -7.94 -28.82 20.24
CA GLY A 555 -9.28 -28.26 20.43
C GLY A 555 -10.37 -29.24 20.91
N ARG A 556 -10.11 -30.56 20.88
CA ARG A 556 -11.06 -31.59 21.35
C ARG A 556 -11.40 -31.48 22.84
N ASP A 557 -10.45 -31.03 23.66
CA ASP A 557 -10.63 -30.91 25.11
C ASP A 557 -10.88 -29.47 25.59
N SER A 558 -10.68 -28.48 24.71
CA SER A 558 -10.72 -27.04 25.04
C SER A 558 -11.99 -26.31 24.60
N GLY A 559 -12.91 -26.99 23.89
CA GLY A 559 -14.17 -26.39 23.39
C GLY A 559 -14.01 -25.41 22.22
N MET A 560 -12.78 -25.17 21.74
CA MET A 560 -12.49 -24.32 20.57
C MET A 560 -12.47 -25.17 19.29
N PHE A 561 -13.27 -24.77 18.30
CA PHE A 561 -13.35 -25.44 17.01
C PHE A 561 -13.19 -24.44 15.86
N LEU A 562 -12.26 -24.74 14.93
CA LEU A 562 -12.06 -23.98 13.71
C LEU A 562 -13.01 -24.48 12.61
N GLY A 563 -14.06 -23.71 12.35
CA GLY A 563 -14.93 -23.91 11.19
C GLY A 563 -14.22 -23.62 9.87
N TRP A 564 -14.87 -23.97 8.75
CA TRP A 564 -14.25 -23.85 7.43
C TRP A 564 -13.85 -22.41 7.08
N LYS A 565 -14.73 -21.45 7.35
CA LYS A 565 -14.46 -20.03 7.07
C LYS A 565 -13.18 -19.56 7.77
N GLN A 566 -13.03 -19.87 9.07
CA GLN A 566 -11.82 -19.50 9.81
C GLN A 566 -10.58 -20.18 9.22
N ARG A 567 -10.65 -21.46 8.86
CA ARG A 567 -9.51 -22.16 8.23
C ARG A 567 -9.10 -21.51 6.91
N PHE A 568 -10.07 -21.12 6.08
CA PHE A 568 -9.78 -20.44 4.82
C PHE A 568 -9.15 -19.07 5.05
N ASN A 569 -9.68 -18.27 5.99
CA ASN A 569 -9.10 -16.98 6.37
C ASN A 569 -7.67 -17.15 6.91
N ILE A 570 -7.43 -18.17 7.74
CA ILE A 570 -6.09 -18.48 8.27
C ILE A 570 -5.12 -18.79 7.13
N ALA A 571 -5.52 -19.63 6.15
CA ALA A 571 -4.70 -19.91 4.98
C ALA A 571 -4.37 -18.62 4.20
N LEU A 572 -5.39 -17.81 3.91
CA LEU A 572 -5.23 -16.55 3.18
C LEU A 572 -4.35 -15.54 3.93
N GLY A 573 -4.56 -15.35 5.23
CA GLY A 573 -3.81 -14.40 6.04
C GLY A 573 -2.33 -14.80 6.20
N VAL A 574 -2.04 -16.09 6.40
CA VAL A 574 -0.66 -16.59 6.40
C VAL A 574 -0.02 -16.39 5.02
N ALA A 575 -0.76 -16.62 3.93
CA ALA A 575 -0.26 -16.36 2.59
C ALA A 575 0.06 -14.88 2.35
N LYS A 576 -0.79 -13.96 2.82
CA LYS A 576 -0.55 -12.50 2.78
C LYS A 576 0.71 -12.12 3.54
N GLY A 577 0.87 -12.63 4.78
CA GLY A 577 2.06 -12.38 5.59
C GLY A 577 3.35 -12.84 4.92
N LEU A 578 3.38 -14.04 4.35
CA LEU A 578 4.55 -14.54 3.62
C LEU A 578 4.78 -13.81 2.30
N ALA A 579 3.73 -13.44 1.57
CA ALA A 579 3.85 -12.67 0.33
C ALA A 579 4.52 -11.31 0.57
N TYR A 580 4.15 -10.64 1.67
CA TYR A 580 4.77 -9.40 2.14
C TYR A 580 6.28 -9.58 2.37
N LEU A 581 6.67 -10.60 3.16
CA LEU A 581 8.08 -10.91 3.46
C LEU A 581 8.91 -11.19 2.20
N HIS A 582 8.34 -11.91 1.23
CA HIS A 582 9.05 -12.35 0.04
C HIS A 582 9.11 -11.31 -1.08
N ASN A 583 8.13 -10.42 -1.22
CA ASN A 583 7.98 -9.60 -2.44
C ASN A 583 7.91 -8.09 -2.17
N GLU A 584 7.41 -7.67 -1.01
CA GLU A 584 7.08 -6.28 -0.73
C GLU A 584 8.15 -5.57 0.12
N CYS A 585 8.94 -6.34 0.89
CA CYS A 585 10.10 -5.83 1.61
C CYS A 585 11.27 -5.44 0.67
N LEU A 586 12.06 -4.45 1.13
CA LEU A 586 13.28 -3.96 0.45
C LEU A 586 14.32 -5.09 0.29
N GLU A 587 14.57 -5.82 1.38
CA GLU A 587 15.35 -7.04 1.43
C GLU A 587 14.39 -8.25 1.35
N TRP A 588 14.78 -9.33 0.67
CA TRP A 588 13.98 -10.55 0.71
C TRP A 588 14.15 -11.24 2.06
N ILE A 589 13.05 -11.42 2.77
CA ILE A 589 13.03 -12.03 4.09
C ILE A 589 12.50 -13.46 3.93
N ILE A 590 13.33 -14.47 4.19
CA ILE A 590 12.90 -15.87 4.25
C ILE A 590 12.70 -16.23 5.72
N HIS A 591 11.51 -16.70 6.09
CA HIS A 591 11.15 -17.01 7.47
C HIS A 591 11.92 -18.23 8.01
N CYS A 592 12.05 -19.29 7.19
CA CYS A 592 12.76 -20.54 7.43
C CYS A 592 12.17 -21.51 8.48
N ASP A 593 11.20 -21.07 9.30
CA ASP A 593 10.55 -21.94 10.30
C ASP A 593 9.01 -21.81 10.32
N MET A 594 8.38 -21.86 9.14
CA MET A 594 6.92 -21.82 9.05
C MET A 594 6.29 -23.15 9.48
N LYS A 595 5.38 -23.10 10.45
CA LYS A 595 4.64 -24.26 11.02
C LYS A 595 3.44 -23.78 11.85
N PRO A 596 2.46 -24.63 12.18
CA PRO A 596 1.27 -24.22 12.96
C PRO A 596 1.58 -23.68 14.37
N GLU A 597 2.72 -24.02 14.96
CA GLU A 597 3.17 -23.47 16.25
C GLU A 597 3.55 -22.00 16.14
N ASN A 598 4.02 -21.57 14.97
CA ASN A 598 4.51 -20.22 14.67
C ASN A 598 3.45 -19.34 13.98
N ILE A 599 2.19 -19.79 13.99
CA ILE A 599 1.02 -19.02 13.54
C ILE A 599 0.13 -18.83 14.76
N LEU A 600 0.06 -17.61 15.28
CA LEU A 600 -0.81 -17.27 16.40
C LEU A 600 -2.16 -16.74 15.90
N LEU A 601 -3.20 -16.86 16.73
CA LEU A 601 -4.56 -16.42 16.41
C LEU A 601 -5.00 -15.34 17.40
N ASP A 602 -5.36 -14.16 16.91
CA ASP A 602 -5.88 -13.06 17.73
C ASP A 602 -7.33 -13.28 18.16
N GLU A 603 -7.92 -12.31 18.85
CA GLU A 603 -9.31 -12.35 19.34
C GLU A 603 -10.33 -12.68 18.24
N ASP A 604 -10.09 -12.23 17.01
CA ASP A 604 -10.96 -12.43 15.84
C ASP A 604 -10.65 -13.74 15.07
N MET A 605 -9.70 -14.54 15.58
CA MET A 605 -9.17 -15.75 14.94
C MET A 605 -8.42 -15.48 13.64
N GLU A 606 -7.90 -14.26 13.46
CA GLU A 606 -7.05 -13.88 12.33
C GLU A 606 -5.59 -14.29 12.59
N PRO A 607 -4.86 -14.75 11.56
CA PRO A 607 -3.53 -15.32 11.77
C PRO A 607 -2.44 -14.25 11.84
N LYS A 608 -1.48 -14.46 12.75
CA LYS A 608 -0.24 -13.69 12.87
C LYS A 608 0.99 -14.60 12.94
N ILE A 609 1.91 -14.43 12.01
CA ILE A 609 3.16 -15.20 11.93
C ILE A 609 4.16 -14.69 12.98
N THR A 610 4.82 -15.62 13.69
CA THR A 610 5.79 -15.33 14.75
C THR A 610 7.07 -16.18 14.62
N ASP A 611 8.06 -15.92 15.48
CA ASP A 611 9.32 -16.66 15.62
C ASP A 611 10.28 -16.55 14.42
N PHE A 612 10.78 -15.32 14.20
CA PHE A 612 11.76 -14.97 13.15
C PHE A 612 13.21 -15.34 13.50
N GLY A 613 13.43 -16.15 14.53
CA GLY A 613 14.76 -16.50 15.04
C GLY A 613 15.66 -17.25 14.05
N LEU A 614 15.08 -17.82 13.00
CA LEU A 614 15.78 -18.52 11.93
C LEU A 614 15.74 -17.77 10.59
N SER A 615 15.16 -16.58 10.56
CA SER A 615 14.95 -15.83 9.32
C SER A 615 16.25 -15.37 8.68
N LYS A 616 16.24 -15.26 7.35
CA LYS A 616 17.40 -14.88 6.54
C LYS A 616 17.06 -13.67 5.67
N LEU A 617 17.99 -12.71 5.61
CA LEU A 617 17.91 -11.52 4.76
C LEU A 617 18.77 -11.74 3.51
N LEU A 618 18.17 -11.58 2.33
CA LEU A 618 18.86 -11.66 1.04
C LEU A 618 18.76 -10.31 0.31
N ASN A 619 19.92 -9.74 -0.04
CA ASN A 619 19.99 -8.55 -0.88
C ASN A 619 19.67 -8.89 -2.34
N ARG A 620 18.91 -8.01 -2.99
CA ARG A 620 18.47 -8.17 -4.40
C ARG A 620 19.62 -8.09 -5.43
N ASP A 621 20.81 -7.69 -5.01
CA ASP A 621 22.03 -7.66 -5.83
C ASP A 621 22.83 -8.98 -5.82
N GLY A 622 22.33 -9.99 -5.11
CA GLY A 622 22.97 -11.31 -5.00
C GLY A 622 24.13 -11.36 -4.01
N SER A 623 24.37 -10.29 -3.24
CA SER A 623 25.37 -10.28 -2.17
C SER A 623 24.71 -10.46 -0.79
N GLY A 624 24.58 -11.71 -0.34
CA GLY A 624 23.95 -12.05 0.94
C GLY A 624 24.63 -13.22 1.66
N SER A 625 25.03 -12.95 2.91
CA SER A 625 25.60 -13.75 4.01
C SER A 625 25.95 -15.24 3.79
N ASP A 626 27.16 -15.61 4.21
CA ASP A 626 27.57 -17.01 4.46
C ASP A 626 26.48 -17.76 5.26
N MET A 627 25.89 -18.76 4.62
CA MET A 627 24.78 -19.55 5.18
C MET A 627 25.30 -20.47 6.28
N SER A 628 25.34 -19.99 7.52
CA SER A 628 25.68 -20.79 8.69
C SER A 628 24.56 -21.80 9.01
N TRP A 629 24.91 -23.09 8.95
CA TRP A 629 24.23 -24.32 9.37
C TRP A 629 22.71 -24.47 9.13
N ILE A 630 22.29 -25.65 8.65
CA ILE A 630 20.87 -26.01 8.49
C ILE A 630 20.15 -25.94 9.84
N ARG A 631 19.13 -25.09 9.94
CA ARG A 631 18.22 -24.97 11.10
C ARG A 631 16.78 -24.81 10.59
N GLY A 632 15.85 -25.55 11.19
CA GLY A 632 14.43 -25.56 10.84
C GLY A 632 13.70 -26.76 11.43
N THR A 633 12.38 -26.79 11.37
CA THR A 633 11.56 -27.87 11.95
C THR A 633 11.41 -29.05 10.99
N ARG A 634 11.86 -30.24 11.40
CA ARG A 634 11.68 -31.49 10.64
C ARG A 634 10.21 -31.73 10.31
N GLY A 635 9.93 -32.16 9.08
CA GLY A 635 8.56 -32.31 8.55
C GLY A 635 8.05 -31.10 7.77
N TYR A 636 8.61 -29.91 8.02
CA TYR A 636 8.27 -28.67 7.30
C TYR A 636 9.41 -28.20 6.38
N MET A 637 10.64 -28.64 6.64
CA MET A 637 11.80 -28.25 5.82
C MET A 637 11.72 -28.80 4.40
N ALA A 638 11.94 -27.91 3.43
CA ALA A 638 12.04 -28.28 2.02
C ALA A 638 13.26 -29.20 1.74
N PRO A 639 13.20 -30.09 0.73
CA PRO A 639 14.28 -31.03 0.41
C PRO A 639 15.63 -30.36 0.16
N GLU A 640 15.64 -29.21 -0.52
CA GLU A 640 16.86 -28.45 -0.77
C GLU A 640 17.47 -27.88 0.52
N TRP A 641 16.64 -27.59 1.53
CA TRP A 641 17.11 -27.07 2.80
C TRP A 641 17.75 -28.17 3.65
N VAL A 642 17.12 -29.34 3.70
CA VAL A 642 17.66 -30.54 4.36
C VAL A 642 18.97 -30.99 3.70
N SER A 643 19.06 -30.86 2.37
CA SER A 643 20.23 -31.26 1.58
C SER A 643 21.38 -30.25 1.58
N SER A 644 21.33 -29.18 2.40
CA SER A 644 22.33 -28.10 2.41
C SER A 644 22.52 -27.41 1.05
N LEU A 645 21.51 -27.43 0.19
CA LEU A 645 21.57 -26.75 -1.11
C LEU A 645 21.17 -25.26 -0.95
N PRO A 646 21.56 -24.38 -1.88
CA PRO A 646 21.16 -22.98 -1.85
C PRO A 646 19.63 -22.84 -1.81
N ILE A 647 19.14 -22.16 -0.78
CA ILE A 647 17.70 -21.91 -0.59
C ILE A 647 17.28 -20.57 -1.20
N THR A 648 15.99 -20.47 -1.45
CA THR A 648 15.31 -19.23 -1.82
C THR A 648 14.02 -19.15 -0.99
N GLU A 649 13.20 -18.13 -1.21
CA GLU A 649 11.87 -17.95 -0.61
C GLU A 649 10.95 -19.19 -0.76
N LYS A 650 11.26 -20.09 -1.72
CA LYS A 650 10.54 -21.33 -1.97
C LYS A 650 10.59 -22.35 -0.84
N VAL A 651 11.48 -22.19 0.14
CA VAL A 651 11.47 -23.06 1.33
C VAL A 651 10.29 -22.76 2.25
N ASP A 652 9.90 -21.49 2.37
CA ASP A 652 8.69 -21.10 3.12
C ASP A 652 7.43 -21.53 2.38
N VAL A 653 7.45 -21.49 1.04
CA VAL A 653 6.35 -22.01 0.21
C VAL A 653 6.12 -23.50 0.49
N TYR A 654 7.19 -24.30 0.57
CA TYR A 654 7.08 -25.72 0.89
C TYR A 654 6.48 -25.94 2.28
N SER A 655 7.00 -25.25 3.29
CA SER A 655 6.48 -25.28 4.66
C SER A 655 5.01 -24.88 4.74
N TYR A 656 4.59 -23.86 3.97
CA TYR A 656 3.20 -23.44 3.86
C TYR A 656 2.31 -24.54 3.24
N GLY A 657 2.82 -25.30 2.26
CA GLY A 657 2.12 -26.46 1.70
C GLY A 657 1.81 -27.54 2.75
N VAL A 658 2.75 -27.81 3.66
CA VAL A 658 2.55 -28.72 4.81
C VAL A 658 1.45 -28.17 5.73
N VAL A 659 1.53 -26.88 6.07
CA VAL A 659 0.52 -26.20 6.91
C VAL A 659 -0.88 -26.30 6.29
N LEU A 660 -1.00 -26.12 4.97
CA LEU A 660 -2.29 -26.24 4.28
C LEU A 660 -2.91 -27.63 4.40
N LEU A 661 -2.11 -28.69 4.22
CA LEU A 661 -2.60 -30.06 4.40
C LEU A 661 -3.11 -30.27 5.83
N GLU A 662 -2.30 -29.93 6.83
CA GLU A 662 -2.69 -30.08 8.24
C GLU A 662 -3.92 -29.23 8.60
N LEU A 663 -4.04 -28.02 8.04
CA LEU A 663 -5.18 -27.14 8.26
C LEU A 663 -6.48 -27.73 7.72
N VAL A 664 -6.42 -28.34 6.53
CA VAL A 664 -7.59 -28.96 5.89
C VAL A 664 -8.05 -30.23 6.62
N LYS A 665 -7.13 -31.11 7.03
CA LYS A 665 -7.49 -32.36 7.74
C LYS A 665 -7.66 -32.19 9.24
N GLY A 666 -7.06 -31.17 9.83
CA GLY A 666 -7.12 -30.86 11.25
C GLY A 666 -6.35 -31.83 12.17
N VAL A 667 -5.45 -32.63 11.62
CA VAL A 667 -4.51 -33.51 12.34
C VAL A 667 -3.12 -33.41 11.70
N ARG A 668 -2.08 -33.79 12.45
CA ARG A 668 -0.70 -33.79 11.96
C ARG A 668 -0.53 -34.76 10.81
N ILE A 669 0.37 -34.47 9.86
CA ILE A 669 0.64 -35.40 8.75
C ILE A 669 1.08 -36.79 9.23
N SER A 670 1.87 -36.85 10.31
CA SER A 670 2.27 -38.13 10.94
C SER A 670 1.08 -38.98 11.39
N ASP A 671 -0.05 -38.36 11.73
CA ASP A 671 -1.25 -39.04 12.19
C ASP A 671 -2.16 -39.47 11.02
N TRP A 672 -1.84 -39.09 9.77
CA TRP A 672 -2.61 -39.50 8.58
C TRP A 672 -2.26 -40.92 8.15
N VAL A 673 -1.09 -41.43 8.53
CA VAL A 673 -0.58 -42.75 8.12
C VAL A 673 -0.69 -43.71 9.31
N LEU A 674 -1.53 -44.75 9.18
CA LEU A 674 -1.88 -45.68 10.27
C LEU A 674 -0.76 -46.66 10.69
N ASP A 675 0.40 -46.67 10.01
CA ASP A 675 1.45 -47.68 10.17
C ASP A 675 2.83 -47.05 10.45
N GLY A 676 2.86 -46.08 11.39
CA GLY A 676 3.97 -45.17 11.75
C GLY A 676 5.32 -45.82 12.10
N LYS A 677 5.95 -46.48 11.13
CA LYS A 677 7.26 -47.11 11.19
C LYS A 677 8.22 -46.58 10.11
N GLU A 678 7.79 -45.66 9.25
CA GLU A 678 8.60 -45.08 8.18
C GLU A 678 9.18 -43.70 8.58
N GLU A 679 10.15 -43.21 7.80
CA GLU A 679 10.69 -41.86 7.96
C GLU A 679 9.63 -40.81 7.56
N LEU A 680 9.55 -39.70 8.31
CA LEU A 680 8.55 -38.63 8.12
C LEU A 680 8.44 -38.08 6.68
N GLU A 681 9.55 -38.09 5.93
CA GLU A 681 9.56 -37.69 4.52
C GLU A 681 8.81 -38.69 3.61
N ALA A 682 8.86 -39.98 3.93
CA ALA A 682 8.13 -41.01 3.21
C ALA A 682 6.61 -40.90 3.48
N GLU A 683 6.22 -40.59 4.72
CA GLU A 683 4.84 -40.33 5.10
C GLU A 683 4.24 -39.15 4.32
N LEU A 684 4.95 -38.02 4.27
CA LEU A 684 4.52 -36.85 3.50
C LEU A 684 4.38 -37.16 2.00
N ARG A 685 5.34 -37.87 1.41
CA ARG A 685 5.25 -38.29 -0.01
C ARG A 685 4.07 -39.21 -0.27
N SER A 686 3.77 -40.12 0.65
CA SER A 686 2.62 -41.03 0.57
C SER A 686 1.30 -40.24 0.62
N VAL A 687 1.19 -39.30 1.55
CA VAL A 687 0.03 -38.40 1.67
C VAL A 687 -0.15 -37.57 0.39
N VAL A 688 0.90 -36.94 -0.12
CA VAL A 688 0.83 -36.13 -1.35
C VAL A 688 0.36 -36.98 -2.54
N LYS A 689 0.89 -38.20 -2.72
CA LYS A 689 0.44 -39.12 -3.78
C LYS A 689 -1.04 -39.48 -3.64
N MET A 690 -1.50 -39.72 -2.41
CA MET A 690 -2.90 -40.01 -2.12
C MET A 690 -3.81 -38.82 -2.45
N VAL A 691 -3.41 -37.61 -2.07
CA VAL A 691 -4.13 -36.36 -2.38
C VAL A 691 -4.20 -36.13 -3.89
N VAL A 692 -3.08 -36.26 -4.62
CA VAL A 692 -3.04 -36.13 -6.08
C VAL A 692 -4.00 -37.10 -6.75
N SER A 693 -3.95 -38.39 -6.37
CA SER A 693 -4.84 -39.40 -6.94
C SER A 693 -6.33 -39.08 -6.72
N LYS A 694 -6.69 -38.53 -5.56
CA LYS A 694 -8.08 -38.14 -5.26
C LYS A 694 -8.49 -36.84 -5.94
N LEU A 695 -7.57 -35.92 -6.20
CA LEU A 695 -7.83 -34.67 -6.95
C LEU A 695 -8.00 -34.91 -8.45
N GLU A 696 -7.33 -35.92 -9.01
CA GLU A 696 -7.46 -36.30 -10.43
C GLU A 696 -8.79 -37.00 -10.74
N SER A 697 -9.40 -37.66 -9.76
CA SER A 697 -10.76 -38.17 -9.88
C SER A 697 -11.77 -37.03 -9.73
N ASN A 698 -12.55 -36.74 -10.78
CA ASN A 698 -13.59 -35.70 -10.82
C ASN A 698 -14.81 -35.94 -9.87
N MET A 699 -14.67 -36.74 -8.81
CA MET A 699 -15.74 -37.02 -7.84
C MET A 699 -15.60 -36.17 -6.59
N GLU A 700 -16.56 -35.27 -6.35
CA GLU A 700 -16.59 -34.38 -5.17
C GLU A 700 -16.58 -35.13 -3.83
N SER A 701 -17.12 -36.36 -3.80
CA SER A 701 -17.14 -37.21 -2.61
C SER A 701 -15.74 -37.60 -2.10
N LEU A 702 -14.74 -37.66 -2.98
CA LEU A 702 -13.37 -38.04 -2.60
C LEU A 702 -12.59 -36.87 -1.97
N VAL A 703 -12.99 -35.62 -2.26
CA VAL A 703 -12.44 -34.44 -1.58
C VAL A 703 -12.90 -34.44 -0.13
N ALA A 704 -14.17 -34.81 0.13
CA ALA A 704 -14.72 -34.86 1.49
C ALA A 704 -13.94 -35.81 2.42
N ASP A 705 -13.47 -36.95 1.92
CA ASP A 705 -12.64 -37.90 2.69
C ASP A 705 -11.31 -37.29 3.20
N LEU A 706 -10.81 -36.27 2.49
CA LEU A 706 -9.55 -35.59 2.81
C LEU A 706 -9.74 -34.45 3.81
N MET A 707 -10.99 -34.09 4.11
CA MET A 707 -11.31 -33.00 5.03
C MET A 707 -11.33 -33.50 6.46
N ASP A 708 -11.23 -32.57 7.40
CA ASP A 708 -11.47 -32.83 8.82
C ASP A 708 -12.90 -33.31 9.06
N ASP A 709 -13.06 -34.53 9.56
CA ASP A 709 -14.37 -35.15 9.81
C ASP A 709 -15.23 -34.32 10.78
N ARG A 710 -14.60 -33.49 11.63
CA ARG A 710 -15.28 -32.57 12.56
C ARG A 710 -16.02 -31.43 11.84
N LEU A 711 -15.71 -31.16 10.58
CA LEU A 711 -16.46 -30.18 9.77
C LEU A 711 -17.85 -30.71 9.39
N HIS A 712 -18.13 -32.01 9.55
CA HIS A 712 -19.44 -32.61 9.26
C HIS A 712 -19.98 -32.31 7.84
N GLY A 713 -19.08 -32.10 6.86
CA GLY A 713 -19.45 -31.71 5.50
C GLY A 713 -19.68 -30.22 5.29
N GLU A 714 -19.59 -29.40 6.33
CA GLU A 714 -19.77 -27.94 6.27
C GLU A 714 -18.49 -27.22 5.82
N PHE A 715 -18.19 -27.31 4.52
CA PHE A 715 -17.10 -26.57 3.89
C PHE A 715 -17.43 -26.23 2.44
N ASN A 716 -16.78 -25.20 1.90
CA ASN A 716 -16.93 -24.87 0.49
C ASN A 716 -16.03 -25.78 -0.35
N HIS A 717 -16.64 -26.65 -1.17
CA HIS A 717 -15.92 -27.64 -1.98
C HIS A 717 -14.92 -27.03 -2.97
N LEU A 718 -15.22 -25.86 -3.55
CA LEU A 718 -14.32 -25.17 -4.47
C LEU A 718 -13.08 -24.64 -3.74
N GLN A 719 -13.28 -23.98 -2.60
CA GLN A 719 -12.19 -23.50 -1.76
C GLN A 719 -11.35 -24.66 -1.22
N ALA A 720 -11.99 -25.75 -0.80
CA ALA A 720 -11.28 -26.94 -0.30
C ALA A 720 -10.41 -27.58 -1.38
N ARG A 721 -10.96 -27.75 -2.59
CA ARG A 721 -10.21 -28.26 -3.73
C ARG A 721 -9.04 -27.34 -4.10
N LEU A 722 -9.26 -26.02 -4.09
CA LEU A 722 -8.20 -25.05 -4.35
C LEU A 722 -7.07 -25.14 -3.31
N LEU A 723 -7.40 -25.16 -2.01
CA LEU A 723 -6.39 -25.29 -0.96
C LEU A 723 -5.55 -26.56 -1.11
N MET A 724 -6.17 -27.69 -1.46
CA MET A 724 -5.45 -28.94 -1.71
C MET A 724 -4.57 -28.88 -2.97
N GLN A 725 -5.04 -28.27 -4.06
CA GLN A 725 -4.25 -28.06 -5.28
C GLN A 725 -3.04 -27.15 -5.02
N LEU A 726 -3.23 -26.09 -4.25
CA LEU A 726 -2.16 -25.20 -3.83
C LEU A 726 -1.18 -25.91 -2.91
N ALA A 727 -1.65 -26.72 -1.95
CA ALA A 727 -0.81 -27.51 -1.08
C ALA A 727 0.12 -28.46 -1.86
N VAL A 728 -0.44 -29.22 -2.82
CA VAL A 728 0.33 -30.10 -3.70
C VAL A 728 1.35 -29.32 -4.53
N SER A 729 0.94 -28.18 -5.10
CA SER A 729 1.83 -27.32 -5.89
C SER A 729 2.98 -26.73 -5.06
N CYS A 730 2.72 -26.42 -3.80
CA CYS A 730 3.73 -25.96 -2.84
C CYS A 730 4.73 -27.07 -2.48
N LEU A 731 4.31 -28.33 -2.51
CA LEU A 731 5.10 -29.51 -2.13
C LEU A 731 5.87 -30.14 -3.31
N GLU A 732 5.91 -29.49 -4.48
CA GLU A 732 6.72 -29.93 -5.62
C GLU A 732 8.21 -30.09 -5.24
N GLU A 733 8.80 -31.22 -5.61
CA GLU A 733 10.23 -31.53 -5.36
C GLU A 733 11.14 -30.47 -6.02
N ASN A 734 10.79 -30.07 -7.25
CA ASN A 734 11.52 -29.01 -7.93
C ASN A 734 11.04 -27.65 -7.45
N LYS A 735 11.87 -26.96 -6.65
CA LYS A 735 11.58 -25.61 -6.11
C LYS A 735 11.18 -24.56 -7.15
N ASN A 736 11.62 -24.70 -8.41
CA ASN A 736 11.27 -23.77 -9.48
C ASN A 736 9.82 -23.95 -9.98
N LYS A 737 9.21 -25.12 -9.76
CA LYS A 737 7.80 -25.38 -10.09
C LYS A 737 6.84 -24.91 -9.00
N ARG A 738 7.32 -24.73 -7.77
CA ARG A 738 6.50 -24.20 -6.68
C ARG A 738 6.01 -22.78 -7.02
N PRO A 739 4.74 -22.45 -6.75
CA PRO A 739 4.22 -21.11 -6.98
C PRO A 739 4.90 -20.06 -6.07
N THR A 740 4.73 -18.78 -6.39
CA THR A 740 5.12 -17.69 -5.47
C THR A 740 3.99 -17.42 -4.48
N MET A 741 4.32 -16.92 -3.28
CA MET A 741 3.29 -16.55 -2.30
C MET A 741 2.32 -15.49 -2.82
N LYS A 742 2.82 -14.54 -3.65
CA LYS A 742 1.96 -13.55 -4.33
C LYS A 742 0.91 -14.21 -5.25
N TYR A 743 1.30 -15.25 -5.99
CA TYR A 743 0.37 -15.99 -6.83
C TYR A 743 -0.65 -16.77 -5.98
N ILE A 744 -0.20 -17.40 -4.89
CA ILE A 744 -1.08 -18.11 -3.94
C ILE A 744 -2.14 -17.15 -3.38
N VAL A 745 -1.74 -15.95 -2.92
CA VAL A 745 -2.68 -14.94 -2.40
C VAL A 745 -3.72 -14.57 -3.45
N GLN A 746 -3.30 -14.33 -4.70
CA GLN A 746 -4.22 -14.00 -5.79
C GLN A 746 -5.26 -15.11 -6.00
N MET A 747 -4.84 -16.37 -6.04
CA MET A 747 -5.74 -17.51 -6.21
C MET A 747 -6.75 -17.63 -5.05
N LEU A 748 -6.30 -17.41 -3.82
CA LEU A 748 -7.15 -17.48 -2.63
C LEU A 748 -8.16 -16.32 -2.55
N ILE A 749 -7.76 -15.09 -2.90
CA ILE A 749 -8.68 -13.94 -2.96
C ILE A 749 -9.77 -14.18 -4.01
N SER A 750 -9.41 -14.65 -5.21
CA SER A 750 -10.42 -14.94 -6.24
C SER A 750 -11.46 -15.97 -5.79
N ALA A 751 -11.06 -16.96 -4.98
CA ALA A 751 -11.97 -17.94 -4.41
C ALA A 751 -12.77 -17.45 -3.18
N GLU A 752 -12.37 -16.33 -2.57
CA GLU A 752 -13.14 -15.63 -1.53
C GLU A 752 -14.29 -14.84 -2.17
N ASP A 753 -14.00 -14.10 -3.24
CA ASP A 753 -14.98 -13.28 -3.98
C ASP A 753 -16.08 -14.15 -4.62
N ASP A 754 -15.70 -15.27 -5.24
CA ASP A 754 -16.65 -16.23 -5.83
C ASP A 754 -17.59 -16.83 -4.75
N ALA A 755 -17.15 -17.00 -3.51
CA ALA A 755 -17.99 -17.55 -2.44
C ALA A 755 -19.04 -16.55 -1.92
N HIS A 756 -18.79 -15.24 -2.05
CA HIS A 756 -19.73 -14.17 -1.67
C HIS A 756 -20.74 -13.82 -2.77
N ALA A 757 -20.48 -14.23 -4.01
CA ALA A 757 -21.41 -14.08 -5.13
C ALA A 757 -22.60 -15.08 -5.09
N PHE A 758 -22.54 -16.13 -4.26
CA PHE A 758 -23.55 -17.20 -4.18
C PHE A 758 -24.27 -17.29 -2.81
N THR A 759 -24.02 -16.36 -1.90
CA THR A 759 -24.80 -16.14 -0.66
C THR A 759 -25.71 -14.95 -0.81
#